data_AF-A0A1T4WC79-F1
#
_entry.id   AF-A0A1T4WC79-F1
#
_cell.length_a   1.000
_cell.length_b   1.000
_cell.length_c   1.000
_cell.angle_alpha   90.00
_cell.angle_beta   90.00
_cell.angle_gamma   90.00
#
_symmetry.space_group_name_H-M   'P 1'
#
loop_
_entity.id
_entity.type
_entity.pdbx_description
1 polymer ?
#
loop_
_entity_poly.entity_id
_entity_poly.type
_entity_poly.pdbx_seq_one_letter_code
_entity_poly.pdbx_strand_id
1 'polypeptide(L)'
;MDNNQTDKAQLLKLIIEQGILHETEHRPVLARDGKTHLRWVMNFLGLSLHYEGLQLAAQALLTLLSSFKGRQLATIGTAAVPLMSACILASKGHYTGLMVRPQRKTYGTANLIDGQIRPHEPVIVIDDSIGSGTNMLDCIEKLEQAGLYVEGCACLVRFGYDSGYASLLERGYRVVYLFDQLTDISPRLPHEPPLKTYPIKASLTAIQWDEQALADYLSPFQVIRRCMQHYWQTGRLLRPPRVFNQPLEASGGLWISLRTQDLVYTQQGRQGLWNFPDEPLTATNLALVQCAWLLARQLAADPLREARLDQSALGLSLCSELVETTYGDFDFNQHGLAVRSLAAPWKMGGALPKMPGIQTAAHLLHHARFHNTQLRPYEPFLLYRYTVKKLIEPGAEWPVGGSSALPQWDEKNYIVQPLANALLALAQAQHQRMLPPPLKPLFIPASCQWLFVSVYLNGQLLACAGTIPHHPSAALPTLLQTASQDPRWQAKLGQPGILTLKLYLLSEASYLGLSEQLSAFGNMSLGQDAIALSHQEQFALILPDVVVQQAWNIEQLQQQLYKKAGLAWPYPQVHWQRYRCRLWQFSTVNPTAVPLTTERLTPTTAIDTTYSYRRAYLHFVERQQQNNGAIYYAYQAALDQVQNQQPVFNTAWILWCLSQTQDHLAPPWDKSYTYLIDAIHTQTLDTHSSAYCLLALSQHPEWRQQAKPSLAKLVQQLQASLNQHGQWPKPAITHYDSHYSIELLALIHAEQAGLYIDHLWRNRSSERLFDYVRYYARPHQYPQLLETLTALHQFSPYDCSGLIQSLHKDLVQWQQPDGGWLPEHPHLSPTLFSAQALTALLISCYQDQSVLERTFYYLYGQTVLSSADTALPNPLMAEGGLYSGLLDGQLMTIHSALALRTQAWVELEA
;
A
#
# COMPACT_ATOMS: atom_id res chain seq x y z
N MET A 1 -18.59 -24.26 -35.86
CA MET A 1 -18.85 -23.31 -34.75
C MET A 1 -19.25 -24.14 -33.56
N ASP A 2 -18.66 -23.91 -32.40
CA ASP A 2 -18.78 -24.76 -31.21
C ASP A 2 -20.22 -24.74 -30.69
N ASN A 3 -20.84 -25.90 -30.47
CA ASN A 3 -22.28 -26.03 -30.15
C ASN A 3 -22.64 -25.22 -28.88
N ASN A 4 -21.71 -25.15 -27.92
CA ASN A 4 -21.81 -24.36 -26.69
C ASN A 4 -21.97 -22.85 -26.93
N GLN A 5 -21.37 -22.31 -27.99
CA GLN A 5 -21.45 -20.87 -28.28
C GLN A 5 -22.82 -20.49 -28.83
N THR A 6 -23.43 -21.39 -29.59
CA THR A 6 -24.80 -21.26 -30.11
C THR A 6 -25.81 -21.32 -28.98
N ASP A 7 -25.67 -22.28 -28.06
CA ASP A 7 -26.56 -22.45 -26.90
C ASP A 7 -26.50 -21.26 -25.94
N LYS A 8 -25.30 -20.72 -25.66
CA LYS A 8 -25.14 -19.50 -24.84
C LYS A 8 -25.84 -18.30 -25.49
N ALA A 9 -25.73 -18.13 -26.81
CA ALA A 9 -26.40 -17.04 -27.52
C ALA A 9 -27.93 -17.18 -27.48
N GLN A 10 -28.45 -18.40 -27.64
CA GLN A 10 -29.88 -18.69 -27.54
C GLN A 10 -30.42 -18.45 -26.13
N LEU A 11 -29.69 -18.87 -25.09
CA LEU A 11 -30.07 -18.58 -23.71
C LEU A 11 -30.10 -17.08 -23.42
N LEU A 12 -29.10 -16.32 -23.90
CA LEU A 12 -29.10 -14.87 -23.75
C LEU A 12 -30.32 -14.24 -24.42
N LYS A 13 -30.67 -14.69 -25.63
CA LYS A 13 -31.88 -14.23 -26.33
C LYS A 13 -33.14 -14.48 -25.50
N LEU A 14 -33.30 -15.69 -24.95
CA LEU A 14 -34.44 -16.01 -24.08
C LEU A 14 -34.46 -15.17 -22.78
N ILE A 15 -33.30 -14.89 -22.18
CA ILE A 15 -33.20 -13.98 -21.02
C ILE A 15 -33.71 -12.59 -21.40
N ILE A 16 -33.34 -12.05 -22.56
CA ILE A 16 -33.79 -10.73 -23.03
C ILE A 16 -35.30 -10.73 -23.31
N GLU A 17 -35.82 -11.76 -23.98
CA GLU A 17 -37.21 -11.80 -24.42
C GLU A 17 -38.20 -12.18 -23.30
N GLN A 18 -37.79 -13.05 -22.36
CA GLN A 18 -38.70 -13.68 -21.38
C GLN A 18 -38.24 -13.52 -19.93
N GLY A 19 -36.94 -13.28 -19.70
CA GLY A 19 -36.34 -13.17 -18.37
C GLY A 19 -36.37 -11.76 -17.78
N ILE A 20 -36.96 -10.78 -18.45
CA ILE A 20 -36.97 -9.37 -18.04
C ILE A 20 -38.41 -8.85 -18.06
N LEU A 21 -38.82 -8.22 -16.95
CA LEU A 21 -40.09 -7.51 -16.84
C LEU A 21 -39.83 -6.02 -16.87
N HIS A 22 -40.36 -5.36 -17.89
CA HIS A 22 -40.35 -3.90 -18.00
C HIS A 22 -41.46 -3.26 -17.17
N GLU A 23 -41.16 -2.07 -16.66
CA GLU A 23 -42.17 -1.20 -16.07
C GLU A 23 -43.19 -0.77 -17.13
N THR A 24 -44.46 -0.75 -16.72
CA THR A 24 -45.57 -0.20 -17.50
C THR A 24 -46.47 0.61 -16.58
N GLU A 25 -47.32 1.47 -17.14
CA GLU A 25 -48.29 2.27 -16.38
C GLU A 25 -49.16 1.43 -15.42
N HIS A 26 -49.47 0.18 -15.81
CA HIS A 26 -50.29 -0.75 -15.01
C HIS A 26 -49.47 -1.78 -14.22
N ARG A 27 -48.15 -1.74 -14.33
CA ARG A 27 -47.22 -2.65 -13.62
C ARG A 27 -45.98 -1.86 -13.19
N PRO A 28 -46.07 -1.08 -12.09
CA PRO A 28 -44.92 -0.41 -11.54
C PRO A 28 -43.91 -1.46 -11.06
N VAL A 29 -42.63 -1.21 -11.34
CA VAL A 29 -41.53 -2.03 -10.82
C VAL A 29 -40.80 -1.18 -9.81
N LEU A 30 -40.77 -1.62 -8.55
CA LEU A 30 -40.19 -0.87 -7.45
C LEU A 30 -38.92 -1.53 -6.93
N ALA A 31 -37.97 -0.72 -6.51
CA ALA A 31 -36.79 -1.17 -5.77
C ALA A 31 -37.18 -1.66 -4.36
N ARG A 32 -36.20 -2.22 -3.64
CA ARG A 32 -36.41 -2.74 -2.27
C ARG A 32 -36.86 -1.71 -1.24
N ASP A 33 -36.65 -0.41 -1.52
CA ASP A 33 -37.13 0.69 -0.67
C ASP A 33 -38.64 0.93 -0.80
N GLY A 34 -39.31 0.26 -1.74
CA GLY A 34 -40.73 0.40 -2.05
C GLY A 34 -41.12 1.75 -2.63
N LYS A 35 -40.14 2.59 -3.03
CA LYS A 35 -40.36 3.97 -3.48
C LYS A 35 -39.72 4.26 -4.83
N THR A 36 -38.55 3.70 -5.09
CA THR A 36 -37.80 3.98 -6.32
C THR A 36 -38.35 3.14 -7.46
N HIS A 37 -38.84 3.79 -8.51
CA HIS A 37 -39.26 3.12 -9.75
C HIS A 37 -38.04 2.64 -10.54
N LEU A 38 -38.12 1.41 -11.05
CA LEU A 38 -37.10 0.77 -11.88
C LEU A 38 -37.67 0.57 -13.28
N ARG A 39 -36.85 0.80 -14.32
CA ARG A 39 -37.27 0.59 -15.72
C ARG A 39 -37.60 -0.87 -16.04
N TRP A 40 -36.95 -1.80 -15.35
CA TRP A 40 -37.17 -3.23 -15.47
C TRP A 40 -36.61 -3.97 -14.25
N VAL A 41 -37.04 -5.22 -14.08
CA VAL A 41 -36.48 -6.18 -13.11
C VAL A 41 -36.30 -7.53 -13.79
N MET A 42 -35.38 -8.35 -13.30
CA MET A 42 -35.31 -9.74 -13.76
C MET A 42 -36.52 -10.52 -13.27
N ASN A 43 -37.15 -11.23 -14.19
CA ASN A 43 -38.23 -12.17 -13.92
C ASN A 43 -37.80 -13.57 -14.30
N PHE A 44 -36.95 -14.12 -13.45
CA PHE A 44 -36.30 -15.37 -13.77
C PHE A 44 -37.26 -16.57 -13.84
N LEU A 45 -38.38 -16.53 -13.12
CA LEU A 45 -39.43 -17.56 -13.24
C LEU A 45 -40.08 -17.59 -14.63
N GLY A 46 -40.08 -16.46 -15.36
CA GLY A 46 -40.50 -16.42 -16.76
C GLY A 46 -39.62 -17.28 -17.68
N LEU A 47 -38.35 -17.44 -17.33
CA LEU A 47 -37.39 -18.29 -18.05
C LEU A 47 -37.34 -19.72 -17.50
N SER A 48 -37.27 -19.88 -16.17
CA SER A 48 -37.00 -21.18 -15.54
C SER A 48 -38.22 -22.10 -15.47
N LEU A 49 -39.41 -21.60 -15.81
CA LEU A 49 -40.61 -22.42 -16.02
C LEU A 49 -40.89 -22.67 -17.51
N HIS A 50 -39.97 -22.30 -18.40
CA HIS A 50 -39.99 -22.62 -19.83
C HIS A 50 -39.01 -23.77 -20.14
N TYR A 51 -39.45 -24.79 -20.88
CA TYR A 51 -38.66 -26.01 -21.15
C TYR A 51 -37.26 -25.71 -21.70
N GLU A 52 -37.20 -24.95 -22.81
CA GLU A 52 -35.94 -24.61 -23.48
C GLU A 52 -35.06 -23.71 -22.60
N GLY A 53 -35.67 -22.75 -21.90
CA GLY A 53 -34.96 -21.80 -21.06
C GLY A 53 -34.29 -22.49 -19.87
N LEU A 54 -35.03 -23.36 -19.19
CA LEU A 54 -34.52 -24.16 -18.07
C LEU A 54 -33.46 -25.16 -18.51
N GLN A 55 -33.64 -25.83 -19.66
CA GLN A 55 -32.67 -26.78 -20.20
C GLN A 55 -31.33 -26.11 -20.51
N LEU A 56 -31.36 -24.99 -21.25
CA LEU A 56 -30.16 -24.23 -21.60
C LEU A 56 -29.48 -23.64 -20.35
N ALA A 57 -30.27 -23.08 -19.42
CA ALA A 57 -29.75 -22.55 -18.16
C ALA A 57 -29.05 -23.62 -17.32
N ALA A 58 -29.65 -24.81 -17.18
CA ALA A 58 -29.06 -25.92 -16.45
C ALA A 58 -27.74 -26.40 -17.09
N GLN A 59 -27.69 -26.55 -18.41
CA GLN A 59 -26.47 -26.96 -19.11
C GLN A 59 -25.33 -25.95 -18.92
N ALA A 60 -25.65 -24.65 -19.00
CA ALA A 60 -24.67 -23.60 -18.78
C ALA A 60 -24.21 -23.53 -17.32
N LEU A 61 -25.12 -23.66 -16.35
CA LEU A 61 -24.77 -23.74 -14.93
C LEU A 61 -23.91 -24.97 -14.62
N LEU A 62 -24.20 -26.14 -15.17
CA LEU A 62 -23.36 -27.33 -14.98
C LEU A 62 -21.94 -27.12 -15.48
N THR A 63 -21.76 -26.37 -16.57
CA THR A 63 -20.44 -25.98 -17.06
C THR A 63 -19.72 -25.10 -16.03
N LEU A 64 -20.40 -24.11 -15.46
CA LEU A 64 -19.84 -23.26 -14.40
C LEU A 64 -19.52 -24.06 -13.11
N LEU A 65 -20.43 -24.95 -12.69
CA LEU A 65 -20.33 -25.79 -11.50
C LEU A 65 -19.21 -26.83 -11.60
N SER A 66 -18.83 -27.25 -12.81
CA SER A 66 -17.72 -28.20 -13.04
C SER A 66 -16.39 -27.70 -12.47
N SER A 67 -16.27 -26.39 -12.31
CA SER A 67 -15.08 -25.75 -11.81
C SER A 67 -14.95 -25.84 -10.28
N PHE A 68 -16.02 -26.20 -9.56
CA PHE A 68 -16.08 -26.36 -8.10
C PHE A 68 -15.87 -27.83 -7.68
N LYS A 69 -15.44 -28.03 -6.43
CA LYS A 69 -15.34 -29.35 -5.82
C LYS A 69 -16.68 -29.84 -5.27
N GLY A 70 -17.49 -28.93 -4.73
CA GLY A 70 -18.74 -29.24 -4.04
C GLY A 70 -19.80 -29.92 -4.90
N ARG A 71 -20.55 -30.83 -4.26
CA ARG A 71 -21.65 -31.59 -4.89
C ARG A 71 -23.00 -31.35 -4.23
N GLN A 72 -23.07 -30.44 -3.26
CA GLN A 72 -24.34 -29.94 -2.72
C GLN A 72 -24.64 -28.55 -3.27
N LEU A 73 -25.73 -28.42 -4.00
CA LEU A 73 -26.25 -27.13 -4.43
C LEU A 73 -27.19 -26.59 -3.35
N ALA A 74 -27.12 -25.29 -3.07
CA ALA A 74 -28.05 -24.64 -2.15
C ALA A 74 -28.63 -23.38 -2.77
N THR A 75 -29.89 -23.07 -2.46
CA THR A 75 -30.54 -21.80 -2.81
C THR A 75 -31.36 -21.31 -1.63
N ILE A 76 -31.54 -19.99 -1.52
CA ILE A 76 -32.47 -19.39 -0.57
C ILE A 76 -33.74 -18.91 -1.26
N GLY A 77 -34.89 -19.14 -0.63
CA GLY A 77 -36.18 -18.80 -1.23
C GLY A 77 -36.56 -19.73 -2.40
N THR A 78 -37.41 -19.25 -3.31
CA THR A 78 -38.07 -20.09 -4.33
C THR A 78 -37.60 -19.87 -5.76
N ALA A 79 -37.02 -18.71 -6.07
CA ALA A 79 -36.75 -18.29 -7.46
C ALA A 79 -35.77 -19.23 -8.21
N ALA A 80 -34.69 -19.66 -7.55
CA ALA A 80 -33.68 -20.54 -8.16
C ALA A 80 -33.89 -22.03 -7.86
N VAL A 81 -34.98 -22.43 -7.18
CA VAL A 81 -35.31 -23.86 -6.95
C VAL A 81 -35.50 -24.64 -8.26
N PRO A 82 -36.17 -24.10 -9.30
CA PRO A 82 -36.25 -24.77 -10.60
C PRO A 82 -34.87 -25.04 -11.21
N LEU A 83 -33.94 -24.07 -11.14
CA LEU A 83 -32.56 -24.23 -11.64
C LEU A 83 -31.82 -25.34 -10.90
N MET A 84 -31.88 -25.31 -9.57
CA MET A 84 -31.26 -26.33 -8.74
C MET A 84 -31.76 -27.72 -9.12
N SER A 85 -33.08 -27.86 -9.25
CA SER A 85 -33.72 -29.12 -9.60
C SER A 85 -33.31 -29.60 -11.01
N ALA A 86 -33.23 -28.68 -11.97
CA ALA A 86 -32.80 -28.98 -13.33
C ALA A 86 -31.32 -29.39 -13.39
N CYS A 87 -30.42 -28.73 -12.65
CA CYS A 87 -29.02 -29.13 -12.54
C CYS A 87 -28.86 -30.52 -11.92
N ILE A 88 -29.62 -30.84 -10.86
CA ILE A 88 -29.62 -32.17 -10.23
C ILE A 88 -30.06 -33.24 -11.24
N LEU A 89 -31.14 -32.99 -11.98
CA LEU A 89 -31.65 -33.90 -13.00
C LEU A 89 -30.68 -34.08 -14.17
N ALA A 90 -30.21 -32.96 -14.76
CA ALA A 90 -29.33 -32.95 -15.93
C ALA A 90 -27.96 -33.57 -15.63
N SER A 91 -27.47 -33.41 -14.40
CA SER A 91 -26.23 -34.05 -13.93
C SER A 91 -26.39 -35.52 -13.55
N LYS A 92 -27.60 -36.10 -13.71
CA LYS A 92 -27.91 -37.50 -13.39
C LYS A 92 -27.57 -37.88 -11.95
N GLY A 93 -27.85 -36.98 -11.01
CA GLY A 93 -27.64 -37.22 -9.58
C GLY A 93 -26.20 -36.98 -9.07
N HIS A 94 -25.33 -36.41 -9.92
CA HIS A 94 -24.00 -35.98 -9.49
C HIS A 94 -24.03 -34.87 -8.43
N TYR A 95 -25.06 -34.02 -8.50
CA TYR A 95 -25.34 -32.98 -7.50
C TYR A 95 -26.60 -33.33 -6.68
N THR A 96 -26.63 -32.90 -5.42
CA THR A 96 -27.82 -32.90 -4.55
C THR A 96 -28.24 -31.48 -4.18
N GLY A 97 -29.47 -31.27 -3.68
CA GLY A 97 -30.02 -29.94 -3.41
C GLY A 97 -30.37 -29.70 -1.93
N LEU A 98 -30.13 -28.46 -1.48
CA LEU A 98 -30.53 -27.91 -0.19
C LEU A 98 -31.36 -26.64 -0.41
N MET A 99 -32.54 -26.56 0.19
CA MET A 99 -33.36 -25.35 0.16
C MET A 99 -33.24 -24.63 1.51
N VAL A 100 -32.62 -23.45 1.51
CA VAL A 100 -32.50 -22.59 2.68
C VAL A 100 -33.73 -21.70 2.77
N ARG A 101 -34.34 -21.64 3.95
CA ARG A 101 -35.51 -20.80 4.20
C ARG A 101 -35.08 -19.42 4.70
N PRO A 102 -35.79 -18.34 4.30
CA PRO A 102 -35.57 -17.02 4.89
C PRO A 102 -35.84 -17.01 6.40
N GLN A 103 -36.86 -17.76 6.84
CA GLN A 103 -37.28 -17.88 8.25
C GLN A 103 -37.50 -19.35 8.61
N ARG A 104 -37.28 -19.69 9.90
CA ARG A 104 -37.54 -21.03 10.44
C ARG A 104 -39.02 -21.39 10.30
N LYS A 105 -39.30 -22.67 10.09
CA LYS A 105 -40.68 -23.18 10.19
C LYS A 105 -41.20 -22.97 11.61
N THR A 106 -42.44 -22.50 11.73
CA THR A 106 -43.12 -22.32 13.03
C THR A 106 -43.69 -23.63 13.60
N TYR A 107 -43.66 -24.71 12.81
CA TYR A 107 -44.15 -26.04 13.18
C TYR A 107 -43.34 -27.14 12.46
N GLY A 108 -43.53 -28.41 12.82
CA GLY A 108 -42.77 -29.54 12.26
C GLY A 108 -41.33 -29.58 12.78
N THR A 109 -40.35 -29.90 11.91
CA THR A 109 -38.93 -29.99 12.31
C THR A 109 -38.29 -28.66 12.70
N ALA A 110 -38.98 -27.52 12.50
CA ALA A 110 -38.45 -26.16 12.73
C ALA A 110 -37.12 -25.86 12.01
N ASN A 111 -36.77 -26.68 11.01
CA ASN A 111 -35.52 -26.58 10.27
C ASN A 111 -35.47 -25.31 9.42
N LEU A 112 -34.27 -24.73 9.33
CA LEU A 112 -33.96 -23.61 8.44
C LEU A 112 -33.48 -24.10 7.05
N ILE A 113 -32.98 -25.33 6.98
CA ILE A 113 -32.44 -25.96 5.77
C ILE A 113 -33.25 -27.24 5.50
N ASP A 114 -33.88 -27.33 4.34
CA ASP A 114 -34.61 -28.49 3.85
C ASP A 114 -33.73 -29.27 2.84
N GLY A 115 -33.76 -30.61 2.88
CA GLY A 115 -32.93 -31.49 2.04
C GLY A 115 -32.06 -32.44 2.86
N GLN A 116 -31.32 -33.33 2.17
CA GLN A 116 -30.40 -34.25 2.83
C GLN A 116 -29.03 -33.59 3.00
N ILE A 117 -28.76 -33.06 4.20
CA ILE A 117 -27.47 -32.46 4.54
C ILE A 117 -26.38 -33.54 4.57
N ARG A 118 -25.31 -33.32 3.82
CA ARG A 118 -24.06 -34.11 3.86
C ARG A 118 -22.98 -33.24 4.52
N PRO A 119 -22.66 -33.43 5.81
CA PRO A 119 -21.82 -32.50 6.56
C PRO A 119 -20.41 -32.28 6.01
N HIS A 120 -19.85 -33.26 5.28
CA HIS A 120 -18.48 -33.19 4.76
C HIS A 120 -18.38 -32.78 3.29
N GLU A 121 -19.52 -32.65 2.60
CA GLU A 121 -19.56 -32.31 1.19
C GLU A 121 -19.68 -30.78 1.03
N PRO A 122 -18.78 -30.11 0.30
CA PRO A 122 -18.87 -28.66 0.09
C PRO A 122 -20.19 -28.25 -0.57
N VAL A 123 -20.68 -27.08 -0.16
CA VAL A 123 -21.90 -26.48 -0.69
C VAL A 123 -21.55 -25.38 -1.69
N ILE A 124 -22.27 -25.35 -2.81
CA ILE A 124 -22.24 -24.28 -3.79
C ILE A 124 -23.61 -23.60 -3.76
N VAL A 125 -23.63 -22.30 -3.46
CA VAL A 125 -24.87 -21.52 -3.52
C VAL A 125 -25.17 -21.18 -4.96
N ILE A 126 -26.37 -21.50 -5.42
CA ILE A 126 -26.83 -21.17 -6.77
C ILE A 126 -27.99 -20.19 -6.69
N ASP A 127 -27.97 -19.21 -7.60
CA ASP A 127 -29.08 -18.26 -7.73
C ASP A 127 -29.28 -17.88 -9.20
N ASP A 128 -30.39 -17.23 -9.50
CA ASP A 128 -30.64 -16.68 -10.84
C ASP A 128 -29.66 -15.55 -11.16
N SER A 129 -29.47 -14.66 -10.19
CA SER A 129 -28.74 -13.43 -10.36
C SER A 129 -28.08 -12.94 -9.07
N ILE A 130 -27.00 -12.18 -9.23
CA ILE A 130 -26.32 -11.50 -8.13
C ILE A 130 -26.48 -10.00 -8.32
N GLY A 131 -27.51 -9.46 -7.65
CA GLY A 131 -27.72 -8.03 -7.43
C GLY A 131 -26.90 -7.52 -6.25
N SER A 132 -27.55 -7.09 -5.16
CA SER A 132 -26.86 -6.65 -3.93
C SER A 132 -26.05 -7.75 -3.22
N GLY A 133 -26.28 -9.03 -3.56
CA GLY A 133 -25.66 -10.18 -2.90
C GLY A 133 -26.26 -10.55 -1.54
N THR A 134 -27.23 -9.76 -1.02
CA THR A 134 -27.82 -9.95 0.31
C THR A 134 -28.39 -11.36 0.51
N ASN A 135 -29.12 -11.88 -0.49
CA ASN A 135 -29.75 -13.20 -0.38
C ASN A 135 -28.69 -14.32 -0.38
N MET A 136 -27.70 -14.24 -1.28
CA MET A 136 -26.59 -15.20 -1.28
C MET A 136 -25.82 -15.17 0.04
N LEU A 137 -25.49 -13.99 0.57
CA LEU A 137 -24.80 -13.87 1.86
C LEU A 137 -25.63 -14.45 3.01
N ASP A 138 -26.93 -14.15 3.08
CA ASP A 138 -27.82 -14.74 4.09
C ASP A 138 -27.89 -16.28 3.95
N CYS A 139 -27.90 -16.80 2.72
CA CYS A 139 -27.82 -18.24 2.47
C CYS A 139 -26.50 -18.83 3.02
N ILE A 140 -25.37 -18.20 2.69
CA ILE A 140 -24.04 -18.62 3.14
C ILE A 140 -23.96 -18.63 4.66
N GLU A 141 -24.34 -17.52 5.31
CA GLU A 141 -24.27 -17.37 6.77
C GLU A 141 -25.08 -18.47 7.47
N LYS A 142 -26.28 -18.78 6.98
CA LYS A 142 -27.13 -19.85 7.54
C LYS A 142 -26.54 -21.24 7.34
N LEU A 143 -25.92 -21.50 6.19
CA LEU A 143 -25.23 -22.76 5.92
C LEU A 143 -23.99 -22.93 6.81
N GLU A 144 -23.16 -21.89 6.93
CA GLU A 144 -21.97 -21.89 7.78
C GLU A 144 -22.33 -22.00 9.27
N GLN A 145 -23.38 -21.33 9.74
CA GLN A 145 -23.92 -21.50 11.10
C GLN A 145 -24.43 -22.92 11.36
N ALA A 146 -24.87 -23.64 10.32
CA ALA A 146 -25.22 -25.05 10.41
C ALA A 146 -23.99 -25.99 10.33
N GLY A 147 -22.78 -25.44 10.33
CA GLY A 147 -21.53 -26.18 10.26
C GLY A 147 -21.14 -26.63 8.85
N LEU A 148 -21.82 -26.17 7.81
CA LEU A 148 -21.49 -26.51 6.42
C LEU A 148 -20.38 -25.60 5.88
N TYR A 149 -19.59 -26.14 4.95
CA TYR A 149 -18.61 -25.35 4.22
C TYR A 149 -19.19 -24.90 2.90
N VAL A 150 -19.21 -23.58 2.68
CA VAL A 150 -19.63 -23.00 1.42
C VAL A 150 -18.40 -22.64 0.59
N GLU A 151 -18.23 -23.35 -0.53
CA GLU A 151 -17.09 -23.12 -1.46
C GLU A 151 -17.24 -21.82 -2.23
N GLY A 152 -18.48 -21.46 -2.57
CA GLY A 152 -18.79 -20.23 -3.27
C GLY A 152 -20.16 -20.27 -3.93
N CYS A 153 -20.28 -19.51 -5.00
CA CYS A 153 -21.53 -19.18 -5.63
C CYS A 153 -21.47 -19.29 -7.17
N ALA A 154 -22.58 -19.71 -7.77
CA ALA A 154 -22.80 -19.66 -9.20
C ALA A 154 -24.13 -18.96 -9.52
N CYS A 155 -24.14 -18.09 -10.52
CA CYS A 155 -25.38 -17.50 -11.03
C CYS A 155 -25.40 -17.43 -12.56
N LEU A 156 -26.56 -17.17 -13.14
CA LEU A 156 -26.64 -16.89 -14.58
C LEU A 156 -26.21 -15.45 -14.85
N VAL A 157 -26.65 -14.50 -14.04
CA VAL A 157 -26.35 -13.08 -14.29
C VAL A 157 -25.75 -12.39 -13.06
N ARG A 158 -24.66 -11.65 -13.23
CA ARG A 158 -24.20 -10.69 -12.20
C ARG A 158 -24.54 -9.24 -12.58
N PHE A 159 -24.82 -8.40 -11.60
CA PHE A 159 -25.08 -6.98 -11.80
C PHE A 159 -23.84 -6.13 -11.54
N GLY A 160 -23.00 -5.91 -12.54
CA GLY A 160 -21.81 -5.08 -12.42
C GLY A 160 -20.79 -5.58 -11.37
N TYR A 161 -19.64 -4.90 -11.30
CA TYR A 161 -18.56 -5.31 -10.40
C TYR A 161 -18.83 -4.96 -8.93
N ASP A 162 -19.25 -3.72 -8.67
CA ASP A 162 -19.40 -3.15 -7.31
C ASP A 162 -20.55 -3.71 -6.48
N SER A 163 -21.28 -4.67 -7.02
CA SER A 163 -22.47 -5.23 -6.40
C SER A 163 -22.13 -6.31 -5.38
N GLY A 164 -23.08 -7.23 -5.14
CA GLY A 164 -22.88 -8.43 -4.34
C GLY A 164 -21.70 -9.28 -4.82
N TYR A 165 -21.37 -9.21 -6.12
CA TYR A 165 -20.25 -9.94 -6.70
C TYR A 165 -18.93 -9.64 -5.98
N ALA A 166 -18.50 -8.38 -5.95
CA ALA A 166 -17.25 -8.00 -5.27
C ALA A 166 -17.32 -8.23 -3.75
N SER A 167 -18.49 -8.05 -3.12
CA SER A 167 -18.68 -8.30 -1.70
C SER A 167 -18.48 -9.77 -1.30
N LEU A 168 -18.85 -10.71 -2.18
CA LEU A 168 -18.61 -12.14 -1.99
C LEU A 168 -17.13 -12.50 -2.19
N LEU A 169 -16.50 -11.98 -3.26
CA LEU A 169 -15.06 -12.17 -3.49
C LEU A 169 -14.22 -11.66 -2.32
N GLU A 170 -14.57 -10.48 -1.78
CA GLU A 170 -13.90 -9.88 -0.63
C GLU A 170 -13.97 -10.72 0.64
N ARG A 171 -15.00 -11.55 0.78
CA ARG A 171 -15.16 -12.48 1.89
C ARG A 171 -14.51 -13.85 1.62
N GLY A 172 -13.81 -13.99 0.50
CA GLY A 172 -13.12 -15.22 0.10
C GLY A 172 -14.04 -16.30 -0.48
N TYR A 173 -15.19 -15.91 -1.04
CA TYR A 173 -16.08 -16.84 -1.76
C TYR A 173 -15.84 -16.77 -3.26
N ARG A 174 -15.88 -17.94 -3.89
CA ARG A 174 -15.66 -18.03 -5.33
C ARG A 174 -16.95 -17.67 -6.00
N VAL A 175 -16.93 -16.76 -6.97
CA VAL A 175 -18.16 -16.40 -7.69
C VAL A 175 -17.95 -16.58 -9.18
N VAL A 176 -18.72 -17.49 -9.77
CA VAL A 176 -18.78 -17.68 -11.21
C VAL A 176 -20.15 -17.23 -11.73
N TYR A 177 -20.17 -16.69 -12.93
CA TYR A 177 -21.38 -16.19 -13.58
C TYR A 177 -21.31 -16.44 -15.07
N LEU A 178 -22.47 -16.49 -15.73
CA LEU A 178 -22.54 -16.73 -17.18
C LEU A 178 -22.56 -15.44 -18.01
N PHE A 179 -23.33 -14.45 -17.53
CA PHE A 179 -23.54 -13.16 -18.16
C PHE A 179 -23.33 -12.02 -17.18
N ASP A 180 -22.83 -10.90 -17.69
CA ASP A 180 -22.74 -9.64 -17.00
C ASP A 180 -23.86 -8.70 -17.46
N GLN A 181 -24.62 -8.15 -16.52
CA GLN A 181 -25.78 -7.34 -16.82
C GLN A 181 -25.45 -6.08 -17.62
N LEU A 182 -24.27 -5.49 -17.42
CA LEU A 182 -23.88 -4.25 -18.10
C LEU A 182 -23.39 -4.53 -19.51
N THR A 183 -22.61 -5.59 -19.71
CA THR A 183 -21.97 -5.87 -21.02
C THR A 183 -22.75 -6.83 -21.91
N ASP A 184 -23.48 -7.78 -21.34
CA ASP A 184 -24.27 -8.76 -22.11
C ASP A 184 -25.74 -8.36 -22.21
N ILE A 185 -26.34 -7.80 -21.17
CA ILE A 185 -27.80 -7.59 -21.13
C ILE A 185 -28.19 -6.17 -21.56
N SER A 186 -27.72 -5.15 -20.85
CA SER A 186 -28.11 -3.75 -21.08
C SER A 186 -28.02 -3.29 -22.54
N PRO A 187 -26.97 -3.64 -23.32
CA PRO A 187 -26.84 -3.19 -24.70
C PRO A 187 -27.90 -3.77 -25.65
N ARG A 188 -28.63 -4.80 -25.20
CA ARG A 188 -29.67 -5.50 -25.97
C ARG A 188 -31.09 -5.10 -25.54
N LEU A 189 -31.22 -4.29 -24.48
CA LEU A 189 -32.52 -3.81 -24.01
C LEU A 189 -32.93 -2.52 -24.72
N PRO A 190 -34.21 -2.37 -25.05
CA PRO A 190 -34.72 -1.13 -25.63
C PRO A 190 -34.60 0.02 -24.63
N HIS A 191 -34.23 1.20 -25.11
CA HIS A 191 -34.14 2.44 -24.33
C HIS A 191 -33.14 2.43 -23.15
N GLU A 192 -32.22 1.47 -23.11
CA GLU A 192 -31.04 1.56 -22.24
C GLU A 192 -30.02 2.54 -22.84
N PRO A 193 -29.50 3.51 -22.05
CA PRO A 193 -28.39 4.33 -22.51
C PRO A 193 -27.17 3.44 -22.79
N PRO A 194 -26.32 3.84 -23.75
CA PRO A 194 -25.07 3.14 -24.00
C PRO A 194 -24.20 3.13 -22.73
N LEU A 195 -23.40 2.09 -22.59
CA LEU A 195 -22.40 2.01 -21.52
C LEU A 195 -21.50 3.25 -21.57
N LYS A 196 -21.35 3.92 -20.44
CA LYS A 196 -20.42 5.06 -20.31
C LYS A 196 -19.00 4.49 -20.29
N THR A 197 -18.22 4.65 -21.36
CA THR A 197 -16.83 4.17 -21.40
C THR A 197 -15.86 5.13 -20.71
N TYR A 198 -16.02 6.44 -20.93
CA TYR A 198 -15.32 7.50 -20.19
C TYR A 198 -16.26 8.69 -19.91
N PRO A 199 -16.82 8.83 -18.69
CA PRO A 199 -17.84 9.83 -18.36
C PRO A 199 -17.43 11.27 -18.67
N ILE A 200 -16.15 11.61 -18.44
CA ILE A 200 -15.64 12.96 -18.70
C ILE A 200 -15.67 13.22 -20.20
N LYS A 201 -15.03 12.39 -21.04
CA LYS A 201 -15.03 12.57 -22.50
C LYS A 201 -16.43 12.53 -23.10
N ALA A 202 -17.29 11.64 -22.60
CA ALA A 202 -18.70 11.60 -23.01
C ALA A 202 -19.41 12.95 -22.74
N SER A 203 -19.16 13.57 -21.59
CA SER A 203 -19.75 14.87 -21.25
C SER A 203 -19.31 16.03 -22.16
N LEU A 204 -18.17 15.91 -22.85
CA LEU A 204 -17.65 16.95 -23.75
C LEU A 204 -18.50 17.10 -25.02
N THR A 205 -19.30 16.09 -25.37
CA THR A 205 -20.29 16.18 -26.46
C THR A 205 -21.39 17.20 -26.20
N ALA A 206 -21.62 17.57 -24.93
CA ALA A 206 -22.60 18.58 -24.55
C ALA A 206 -22.09 20.02 -24.74
N ILE A 207 -20.82 20.22 -25.14
CA ILE A 207 -20.26 21.54 -25.35
C ILE A 207 -20.99 22.23 -26.51
N GLN A 208 -21.62 23.37 -26.21
CA GLN A 208 -22.12 24.30 -27.21
C GLN A 208 -20.99 25.25 -27.60
N TRP A 209 -20.53 25.17 -28.84
CA TRP A 209 -19.44 26.01 -29.32
C TRP A 209 -19.94 27.37 -29.76
N ASP A 210 -19.16 28.41 -29.44
CA ASP A 210 -19.32 29.72 -30.03
C ASP A 210 -18.77 29.76 -31.47
N GLU A 211 -19.22 30.74 -32.26
CA GLU A 211 -18.65 31.04 -33.57
C GLU A 211 -17.29 31.74 -33.42
N GLN A 212 -17.10 32.47 -32.32
CA GLN A 212 -15.86 33.15 -32.00
C GLN A 212 -14.75 32.16 -31.60
N ALA A 213 -13.56 32.39 -32.16
CA ALA A 213 -12.33 31.69 -31.80
C ALA A 213 -11.41 32.56 -30.95
N LEU A 214 -10.63 31.92 -30.10
CA LEU A 214 -9.53 32.55 -29.39
C LEU A 214 -8.40 32.93 -30.37
N ALA A 215 -7.75 34.06 -30.11
CA ALA A 215 -6.57 34.47 -30.87
C ALA A 215 -5.39 33.52 -30.63
N ASP A 216 -4.57 33.33 -31.66
CA ASP A 216 -3.30 32.58 -31.55
C ASP A 216 -2.31 33.31 -30.64
N TYR A 217 -1.34 32.57 -30.11
CA TYR A 217 -0.27 33.08 -29.23
C TYR A 217 -0.76 33.68 -27.90
N LEU A 218 -1.96 33.32 -27.45
CA LEU A 218 -2.35 33.54 -26.06
C LEU A 218 -1.61 32.57 -25.14
N SER A 219 -1.36 33.01 -23.91
CA SER A 219 -0.90 32.09 -22.88
C SER A 219 -2.01 31.10 -22.52
N PRO A 220 -1.68 29.86 -22.10
CA PRO A 220 -2.69 28.90 -21.72
C PRO A 220 -3.56 29.39 -20.54
N PHE A 221 -3.00 30.20 -19.64
CA PHE A 221 -3.73 30.81 -18.52
C PHE A 221 -4.76 31.84 -18.99
N GLN A 222 -4.40 32.69 -19.96
CA GLN A 222 -5.33 33.63 -20.58
C GLN A 222 -6.48 32.90 -21.29
N VAL A 223 -6.16 31.80 -21.98
CA VAL A 223 -7.17 30.96 -22.64
C VAL A 223 -8.16 30.38 -21.62
N ILE A 224 -7.67 29.82 -20.51
CA ILE A 224 -8.53 29.27 -19.46
C ILE A 224 -9.48 30.32 -18.90
N ARG A 225 -8.95 31.49 -18.48
CA ARG A 225 -9.77 32.57 -17.89
C ARG A 225 -10.86 33.04 -18.86
N ARG A 226 -10.49 33.31 -20.12
CA ARG A 226 -11.43 33.75 -21.17
C ARG A 226 -12.51 32.71 -21.45
N CYS A 227 -12.14 31.42 -21.56
CA CYS A 227 -13.11 30.36 -21.77
C CYS A 227 -14.11 30.24 -20.61
N MET A 228 -13.63 30.27 -19.37
CA MET A 228 -14.49 30.15 -18.19
C MET A 228 -15.44 31.34 -18.06
N GLN A 229 -14.93 32.57 -18.19
CA GLN A 229 -15.72 33.80 -18.13
C GLN A 229 -16.77 33.85 -19.24
N HIS A 230 -16.38 33.57 -20.49
CA HIS A 230 -17.30 33.56 -21.64
C HIS A 230 -18.41 32.52 -21.46
N TYR A 231 -18.07 31.32 -20.96
CA TYR A 231 -19.05 30.28 -20.70
C TYR A 231 -20.05 30.66 -19.62
N TRP A 232 -19.62 31.28 -18.52
CA TRP A 232 -20.55 31.74 -17.47
C TRP A 232 -21.51 32.84 -17.94
N GLN A 233 -21.10 33.65 -18.91
CA GLN A 233 -21.92 34.72 -19.47
C GLN A 233 -22.90 34.23 -20.54
N THR A 234 -22.46 33.29 -21.40
CA THR A 234 -23.18 32.95 -22.64
C THR A 234 -23.73 31.53 -22.67
N GLY A 235 -23.23 30.64 -21.81
CA GLY A 235 -23.47 29.20 -21.88
C GLY A 235 -22.73 28.49 -23.03
N ARG A 236 -21.92 29.21 -23.82
CA ARG A 236 -21.15 28.68 -24.95
C ARG A 236 -19.65 28.72 -24.68
N LEU A 237 -18.89 27.86 -25.36
CA LEU A 237 -17.43 27.77 -25.23
C LEU A 237 -16.74 28.30 -26.49
N LEU A 238 -15.75 29.18 -26.31
CA LEU A 238 -14.92 29.71 -27.39
C LEU A 238 -14.13 28.59 -28.09
N ARG A 239 -13.94 28.69 -29.42
CA ARG A 239 -13.12 27.73 -30.17
C ARG A 239 -11.62 27.85 -29.78
N PRO A 240 -10.89 26.73 -29.71
CA PRO A 240 -9.49 26.73 -29.29
C PRO A 240 -8.59 27.49 -30.28
N PRO A 241 -7.47 28.11 -29.81
CA PRO A 241 -6.47 28.69 -30.70
C PRO A 241 -5.74 27.58 -31.46
N ARG A 242 -5.12 27.92 -32.59
CA ARG A 242 -4.28 26.97 -33.35
C ARG A 242 -2.96 26.72 -32.62
N VAL A 243 -2.39 27.76 -32.01
CA VAL A 243 -1.12 27.71 -31.28
C VAL A 243 -1.16 28.59 -30.04
N PHE A 244 -0.46 28.16 -28.98
CA PHE A 244 -0.21 28.95 -27.78
C PHE A 244 1.10 29.74 -27.90
N ASN A 245 1.36 30.67 -26.97
CA ASN A 245 2.65 31.37 -26.90
C ASN A 245 3.83 30.48 -26.45
N GLN A 246 3.58 29.21 -26.15
CA GLN A 246 4.56 28.23 -25.73
C GLN A 246 4.08 26.81 -26.08
N PRO A 247 4.99 25.84 -26.29
CA PRO A 247 4.60 24.46 -26.50
C PRO A 247 3.98 23.84 -25.24
N LEU A 248 2.95 23.02 -25.42
CA LEU A 248 2.32 22.23 -24.37
C LEU A 248 2.34 20.76 -24.80
N GLU A 249 3.06 19.93 -24.05
CA GLU A 249 3.11 18.48 -24.27
C GLU A 249 2.27 17.78 -23.21
N ALA A 250 1.10 17.29 -23.61
CA ALA A 250 0.13 16.67 -22.71
C ALA A 250 -0.50 15.42 -23.35
N SER A 251 0.34 14.60 -24.00
CA SER A 251 -0.13 13.46 -24.79
C SER A 251 -0.86 12.41 -23.96
N GLY A 252 -0.52 12.20 -22.68
CA GLY A 252 -1.26 11.31 -21.78
C GLY A 252 -2.35 11.99 -20.96
N GLY A 253 -2.39 13.34 -20.91
CA GLY A 253 -3.49 14.06 -20.28
C GLY A 253 -3.11 15.44 -19.74
N LEU A 254 -4.13 16.21 -19.34
CA LEU A 254 -3.99 17.59 -18.86
C LEU A 254 -4.94 17.86 -17.69
N TRP A 255 -4.43 18.46 -16.61
CA TRP A 255 -5.24 18.96 -15.48
C TRP A 255 -5.01 20.45 -15.26
N ILE A 256 -6.11 21.16 -15.02
CA ILE A 256 -6.14 22.54 -14.53
C ILE A 256 -6.45 22.52 -13.04
N SER A 257 -5.62 23.21 -12.27
CA SER A 257 -5.81 23.48 -10.85
C SER A 257 -6.02 24.97 -10.63
N LEU A 258 -6.99 25.29 -9.77
CA LEU A 258 -7.27 26.65 -9.29
C LEU A 258 -7.04 26.72 -7.78
N ARG A 259 -6.22 27.67 -7.33
CA ARG A 259 -5.84 27.89 -5.92
C ARG A 259 -5.88 29.38 -5.61
N THR A 260 -6.44 29.80 -4.48
CA THR A 260 -6.45 31.23 -4.12
C THR A 260 -5.05 31.70 -3.71
N GLN A 261 -4.74 32.98 -3.92
CA GLN A 261 -3.43 33.55 -3.59
C GLN A 261 -3.14 33.60 -2.09
N ASP A 262 -4.18 33.65 -1.23
CA ASP A 262 -4.08 33.65 0.23
C ASP A 262 -4.01 32.24 0.84
N LEU A 263 -4.53 31.24 0.13
CA LEU A 263 -4.55 29.83 0.54
C LEU A 263 -4.08 28.96 -0.62
N VAL A 264 -2.86 29.23 -1.10
CA VAL A 264 -2.23 28.51 -2.21
C VAL A 264 -2.20 26.99 -1.98
N TYR A 265 -2.25 26.55 -0.73
CA TYR A 265 -2.27 25.13 -0.38
C TYR A 265 -3.68 24.50 -0.37
N THR A 266 -4.74 25.31 -0.36
CA THR A 266 -6.14 24.88 -0.48
C THR A 266 -6.58 24.92 -1.95
N GLN A 267 -6.97 23.76 -2.47
CA GLN A 267 -7.43 23.66 -3.85
C GLN A 267 -8.92 24.00 -3.96
N GLN A 268 -9.26 25.07 -4.68
CA GLN A 268 -10.66 25.47 -4.93
C GLN A 268 -11.31 24.69 -6.07
N GLY A 269 -10.50 24.25 -7.04
CA GLY A 269 -10.99 23.49 -8.19
C GLY A 269 -9.89 22.66 -8.85
N ARG A 270 -10.28 21.51 -9.39
CA ARG A 270 -9.44 20.65 -10.23
C ARG A 270 -10.29 19.99 -11.28
N GLN A 271 -9.94 20.17 -12.55
CA GLN A 271 -10.53 19.40 -13.63
C GLN A 271 -9.50 19.04 -14.68
N GLY A 272 -9.69 17.92 -15.35
CA GLY A 272 -8.75 17.41 -16.34
C GLY A 272 -9.29 16.20 -17.08
N LEU A 273 -8.51 15.72 -18.04
CA LEU A 273 -8.80 14.53 -18.81
C LEU A 273 -7.52 13.72 -19.07
N TRP A 274 -7.68 12.40 -19.08
CA TRP A 274 -6.66 11.45 -19.55
C TRP A 274 -6.81 11.22 -21.06
N ASN A 275 -5.70 10.85 -21.69
CA ASN A 275 -5.66 10.29 -23.03
C ASN A 275 -5.08 8.89 -22.91
N PHE A 276 -5.97 7.88 -22.83
CA PHE A 276 -5.55 6.49 -22.80
C PHE A 276 -5.12 6.01 -24.20
N PRO A 277 -4.17 5.07 -24.31
CA PRO A 277 -3.62 4.63 -25.60
C PRO A 277 -4.64 4.02 -26.57
N ASP A 278 -5.73 3.46 -26.04
CA ASP A 278 -6.83 2.85 -26.81
C ASP A 278 -7.91 3.86 -27.24
N GLU A 279 -7.71 5.14 -26.99
CA GLU A 279 -8.64 6.22 -27.36
C GLU A 279 -8.05 7.16 -28.42
N PRO A 280 -8.88 7.81 -29.25
CA PRO A 280 -8.41 8.88 -30.14
C PRO A 280 -7.72 10.00 -29.33
N LEU A 281 -6.53 10.39 -29.78
CA LEU A 281 -5.76 11.45 -29.14
C LEU A 281 -6.47 12.81 -29.26
N THR A 282 -6.78 13.43 -28.13
CA THR A 282 -7.30 14.81 -28.10
C THR A 282 -6.14 15.78 -28.25
N ALA A 283 -6.18 16.63 -29.29
CA ALA A 283 -5.19 17.69 -29.49
C ALA A 283 -5.11 18.61 -28.26
N THR A 284 -3.90 18.99 -27.84
CA THR A 284 -3.67 19.69 -26.57
C THR A 284 -4.40 21.04 -26.46
N ASN A 285 -4.53 21.76 -27.58
CA ASN A 285 -5.28 23.02 -27.63
C ASN A 285 -6.77 22.83 -27.35
N LEU A 286 -7.37 21.78 -27.93
CA LEU A 286 -8.75 21.41 -27.67
C LEU A 286 -8.93 20.90 -26.23
N ALA A 287 -8.01 20.05 -25.75
CA ALA A 287 -8.04 19.50 -24.40
C ALA A 287 -8.02 20.61 -23.33
N LEU A 288 -7.19 21.65 -23.50
CA LEU A 288 -7.11 22.78 -22.57
C LEU A 288 -8.46 23.50 -22.41
N VAL A 289 -9.11 23.81 -23.54
CA VAL A 289 -10.40 24.52 -23.56
C VAL A 289 -11.53 23.64 -23.01
N GLN A 290 -11.51 22.33 -23.30
CA GLN A 290 -12.44 21.36 -22.71
C GLN A 290 -12.26 21.23 -21.19
N CYS A 291 -11.02 21.19 -20.70
CA CYS A 291 -10.74 21.19 -19.26
C CYS A 291 -11.19 22.50 -18.59
N ALA A 292 -11.02 23.65 -19.25
CA ALA A 292 -11.52 24.93 -18.77
C ALA A 292 -13.05 24.93 -18.65
N TRP A 293 -13.76 24.34 -19.61
CA TRP A 293 -15.21 24.16 -19.55
C TRP A 293 -15.65 23.26 -18.39
N LEU A 294 -14.96 22.13 -18.17
CA LEU A 294 -15.22 21.26 -17.03
C LEU A 294 -15.07 22.01 -15.71
N LEU A 295 -14.00 22.81 -15.58
CA LEU A 295 -13.74 23.62 -14.38
C LEU A 295 -14.80 24.71 -14.20
N ALA A 296 -15.21 25.38 -15.28
CA ALA A 296 -16.28 26.38 -15.25
C ALA A 296 -17.61 25.79 -14.76
N ARG A 297 -17.94 24.56 -15.21
CA ARG A 297 -19.13 23.85 -14.76
C ARG A 297 -19.07 23.44 -13.29
N GLN A 298 -17.91 22.97 -12.82
CA GLN A 298 -17.71 22.65 -11.41
C GLN A 298 -17.99 23.86 -10.50
N LEU A 299 -17.62 25.06 -10.96
CA LEU A 299 -17.77 26.31 -10.21
C LEU A 299 -19.06 27.07 -10.54
N ALA A 300 -19.95 26.53 -11.39
CA ALA A 300 -21.13 27.26 -11.88
C ALA A 300 -22.11 27.64 -10.75
N ALA A 301 -22.23 26.84 -9.70
CA ALA A 301 -23.11 27.12 -8.57
C ALA A 301 -22.54 28.14 -7.57
N ASP A 302 -21.26 28.52 -7.69
CA ASP A 302 -20.61 29.47 -6.79
C ASP A 302 -20.94 30.92 -7.19
N PRO A 303 -21.65 31.71 -6.36
CA PRO A 303 -22.02 33.08 -6.69
C PRO A 303 -20.81 34.03 -6.77
N LEU A 304 -19.66 33.64 -6.20
CA LEU A 304 -18.42 34.44 -6.21
C LEU A 304 -17.41 33.93 -7.25
N ARG A 305 -17.81 33.02 -8.16
CA ARG A 305 -16.92 32.34 -9.10
C ARG A 305 -16.01 33.26 -9.91
N GLU A 306 -16.49 34.42 -10.36
CA GLU A 306 -15.70 35.38 -11.15
C GLU A 306 -14.63 36.05 -10.27
N ALA A 307 -15.03 36.61 -9.13
CA ALA A 307 -14.09 37.20 -8.17
C ALA A 307 -13.04 36.19 -7.68
N ARG A 308 -13.45 34.93 -7.45
CA ARG A 308 -12.52 33.86 -7.07
C ARG A 308 -11.55 33.51 -8.18
N LEU A 309 -12.02 33.44 -9.43
CA LEU A 309 -11.14 33.20 -10.57
C LEU A 309 -10.06 34.29 -10.60
N ASP A 310 -10.45 35.56 -10.49
CA ASP A 310 -9.53 36.71 -10.54
C ASP A 310 -8.52 36.72 -9.39
N GLN A 311 -8.91 36.27 -8.18
CA GLN A 311 -8.04 36.18 -7.00
C GLN A 311 -7.27 34.86 -6.88
N SER A 312 -7.39 33.98 -7.86
CA SER A 312 -6.75 32.67 -7.85
C SER A 312 -5.58 32.60 -8.82
N ALA A 313 -4.61 31.77 -8.48
CA ALA A 313 -3.56 31.29 -9.36
C ALA A 313 -4.02 30.03 -10.10
N LEU A 314 -3.58 29.91 -11.35
CA LEU A 314 -3.73 28.71 -12.16
C LEU A 314 -2.45 27.89 -12.22
N GLY A 315 -2.60 26.57 -12.27
CA GLY A 315 -1.50 25.65 -12.52
C GLY A 315 -1.94 24.49 -13.39
N LEU A 316 -1.08 24.10 -14.32
CA LEU A 316 -1.31 23.01 -15.26
C LEU A 316 -0.40 21.85 -14.92
N SER A 317 -0.98 20.65 -14.88
CA SER A 317 -0.21 19.39 -14.88
C SER A 317 -0.30 18.81 -16.28
N LEU A 318 0.83 18.81 -16.99
CA LEU A 318 0.96 18.32 -18.35
C LEU A 318 1.58 16.92 -18.28
N CYS A 319 0.79 15.89 -18.58
CA CYS A 319 1.22 14.51 -18.46
C CYS A 319 1.76 14.00 -19.80
N SER A 320 2.93 13.37 -19.78
CA SER A 320 3.48 12.63 -20.92
C SER A 320 2.56 11.47 -21.31
N GLU A 321 2.86 10.80 -22.42
CA GLU A 321 2.16 9.60 -22.86
C GLU A 321 2.03 8.58 -21.72
N LEU A 322 0.86 7.95 -21.62
CA LEU A 322 0.58 6.90 -20.66
C LEU A 322 1.21 5.59 -21.16
N VAL A 323 2.23 5.12 -20.45
CA VAL A 323 2.91 3.85 -20.76
C VAL A 323 2.38 2.79 -19.82
N GLU A 324 1.80 1.72 -20.35
CA GLU A 324 1.35 0.58 -19.53
C GLU A 324 2.53 0.02 -18.73
N THR A 325 2.31 -0.23 -17.45
CA THR A 325 3.35 -0.65 -16.52
C THR A 325 2.84 -1.73 -15.57
N THR A 326 3.78 -2.43 -14.92
CA THR A 326 3.51 -3.34 -13.83
C THR A 326 3.69 -2.63 -12.48
N TYR A 327 3.42 -3.35 -11.39
CA TYR A 327 3.59 -2.86 -10.03
C TYR A 327 5.04 -2.48 -9.69
N GLY A 328 6.00 -3.18 -10.29
CA GLY A 328 7.43 -3.05 -10.10
C GLY A 328 8.07 -1.97 -10.98
N ASP A 329 7.47 -1.66 -12.13
CA ASP A 329 8.14 -0.92 -13.19
C ASP A 329 7.82 0.59 -13.17
N PHE A 330 8.05 1.25 -12.02
CA PHE A 330 8.02 2.70 -11.94
C PHE A 330 8.89 3.26 -10.81
N ASP A 331 9.45 4.46 -11.02
CA ASP A 331 10.05 5.27 -9.95
C ASP A 331 9.02 6.30 -9.46
N PHE A 332 8.53 6.17 -8.22
CA PHE A 332 7.53 7.08 -7.64
C PHE A 332 8.01 8.53 -7.46
N ASN A 333 9.32 8.76 -7.54
CA ASN A 333 9.90 10.10 -7.51
C ASN A 333 9.76 10.83 -8.85
N GLN A 334 9.74 10.07 -9.96
CA GLN A 334 9.72 10.60 -11.31
C GLN A 334 8.37 10.37 -12.01
N HIS A 335 7.66 9.31 -11.64
CA HIS A 335 6.46 8.86 -12.33
C HIS A 335 5.21 9.08 -11.48
N GLY A 336 4.19 9.66 -12.11
CA GLY A 336 2.81 9.52 -11.65
C GLY A 336 2.22 8.21 -12.15
N LEU A 337 1.11 7.80 -11.53
CA LEU A 337 0.35 6.62 -11.91
C LEU A 337 -1.05 6.99 -12.39
N ALA A 338 -1.53 6.36 -13.44
CA ALA A 338 -2.92 6.40 -13.87
C ALA A 338 -3.48 4.97 -13.84
N VAL A 339 -4.70 4.82 -13.33
CA VAL A 339 -5.36 3.53 -13.12
C VAL A 339 -6.72 3.58 -13.81
N ARG A 340 -7.08 2.49 -14.49
CA ARG A 340 -8.39 2.32 -15.13
C ARG A 340 -8.92 0.92 -14.87
N SER A 341 -10.15 0.81 -14.36
CA SER A 341 -10.80 -0.49 -14.13
C SER A 341 -11.02 -1.23 -15.45
N LEU A 342 -10.77 -2.53 -15.46
CA LEU A 342 -11.17 -3.43 -16.55
C LEU A 342 -12.62 -3.87 -16.41
N ALA A 343 -13.16 -3.88 -15.19
CA ALA A 343 -14.53 -4.31 -14.93
C ALA A 343 -15.55 -3.18 -15.09
N ALA A 344 -15.14 -1.94 -14.85
CA ALA A 344 -15.97 -0.74 -14.95
C ALA A 344 -15.15 0.39 -15.61
N PRO A 345 -14.93 0.39 -16.93
CA PRO A 345 -13.96 1.28 -17.61
C PRO A 345 -14.10 2.78 -17.32
N TRP A 346 -15.29 3.23 -16.90
CA TRP A 346 -15.52 4.60 -16.45
C TRP A 346 -14.84 4.97 -15.12
N LYS A 347 -14.48 3.98 -14.31
CA LYS A 347 -13.68 4.18 -13.09
C LYS A 347 -12.21 4.30 -13.48
N MET A 348 -11.71 5.51 -13.32
CA MET A 348 -10.31 5.83 -13.55
C MET A 348 -9.86 6.95 -12.63
N GLY A 349 -8.58 6.97 -12.34
CA GLY A 349 -7.96 7.96 -11.48
C GLY A 349 -6.46 7.99 -11.69
N GLY A 350 -5.80 8.93 -11.06
CA GLY A 350 -4.34 8.96 -11.10
C GLY A 350 -3.75 9.76 -9.96
N ALA A 351 -2.45 9.59 -9.75
CA ALA A 351 -1.68 10.19 -8.68
C ALA A 351 -0.41 10.81 -9.28
N LEU A 352 -0.07 12.03 -8.87
CA LEU A 352 1.16 12.70 -9.30
C LEU A 352 2.37 12.16 -8.49
N PRO A 353 3.59 12.21 -9.02
CA PRO A 353 4.79 11.87 -8.26
C PRO A 353 5.00 12.87 -7.11
N LYS A 354 5.61 12.42 -6.00
CA LYS A 354 5.98 13.27 -4.85
C LYS A 354 4.84 14.17 -4.34
N MET A 355 3.59 13.71 -4.38
CA MET A 355 2.50 14.44 -3.73
C MET A 355 2.72 14.46 -2.21
N PRO A 356 2.33 15.54 -1.52
CA PRO A 356 2.36 15.55 -0.06
C PRO A 356 1.67 14.32 0.54
N GLY A 357 2.27 13.71 1.57
CA GLY A 357 1.78 12.48 2.21
C GLY A 357 2.16 11.16 1.51
N ILE A 358 2.63 11.20 0.26
CA ILE A 358 3.14 10.01 -0.45
C ILE A 358 4.63 9.84 -0.14
N GLN A 359 4.99 8.74 0.52
CA GLN A 359 6.35 8.48 1.02
C GLN A 359 7.03 7.31 0.31
N THR A 360 6.25 6.42 -0.29
CA THR A 360 6.73 5.20 -0.94
C THR A 360 5.97 4.99 -2.25
N ALA A 361 6.53 4.16 -3.14
CA ALA A 361 5.82 3.66 -4.30
C ALA A 361 4.49 2.98 -3.92
N ALA A 362 4.44 2.30 -2.76
CA ALA A 362 3.25 1.64 -2.25
C ALA A 362 2.14 2.63 -1.92
N HIS A 363 2.49 3.74 -1.26
CA HIS A 363 1.56 4.83 -0.98
C HIS A 363 1.01 5.44 -2.29
N LEU A 364 1.88 5.62 -3.30
CA LEU A 364 1.46 6.17 -4.59
C LEU A 364 0.45 5.26 -5.30
N LEU A 365 0.75 3.96 -5.39
CA LEU A 365 -0.13 2.96 -5.97
C LEU A 365 -1.46 2.88 -5.21
N HIS A 366 -1.39 2.78 -3.88
CA HIS A 366 -2.59 2.71 -3.03
C HIS A 366 -3.47 3.95 -3.22
N HIS A 367 -2.86 5.15 -3.28
CA HIS A 367 -3.60 6.39 -3.51
C HIS A 367 -4.21 6.44 -4.92
N ALA A 368 -3.48 6.05 -5.96
CA ALA A 368 -4.02 6.00 -7.32
C ALA A 368 -5.21 5.01 -7.42
N ARG A 369 -5.05 3.81 -6.85
CA ARG A 369 -5.97 2.68 -6.97
C ARG A 369 -7.22 2.83 -6.09
N PHE A 370 -7.06 3.03 -4.79
CA PHE A 370 -8.16 2.99 -3.83
C PHE A 370 -8.76 4.37 -3.55
N HIS A 371 -7.93 5.41 -3.48
CA HIS A 371 -8.42 6.76 -3.15
C HIS A 371 -8.99 7.47 -4.39
N ASN A 372 -8.20 7.60 -5.46
CA ASN A 372 -8.61 8.39 -6.63
C ASN A 372 -9.49 7.60 -7.61
N THR A 373 -9.25 6.31 -7.76
CA THR A 373 -10.05 5.46 -8.68
C THR A 373 -11.21 4.75 -7.98
N GLN A 374 -11.14 4.57 -6.66
CA GLN A 374 -12.16 3.86 -5.88
C GLN A 374 -12.38 2.42 -6.36
N LEU A 375 -11.29 1.74 -6.72
CA LEU A 375 -11.34 0.32 -7.04
C LEU A 375 -11.56 -0.51 -5.77
N ARG A 376 -12.32 -1.59 -5.90
CA ARG A 376 -12.41 -2.60 -4.84
C ARG A 376 -11.17 -3.51 -4.86
N PRO A 377 -10.78 -4.17 -3.74
CA PRO A 377 -9.57 -4.98 -3.68
C PRO A 377 -9.40 -5.98 -4.83
N TYR A 378 -10.44 -6.73 -5.23
CA TYR A 378 -10.33 -7.74 -6.29
C TYR A 378 -10.60 -7.21 -7.70
N GLU A 379 -10.91 -5.91 -7.83
CA GLU A 379 -11.28 -5.32 -9.12
C GLU A 379 -10.09 -5.35 -10.08
N PRO A 380 -10.22 -5.96 -11.28
CA PRO A 380 -9.14 -5.97 -12.27
C PRO A 380 -8.97 -4.58 -12.88
N PHE A 381 -7.73 -4.19 -13.17
CA PHE A 381 -7.40 -2.86 -13.70
C PHE A 381 -6.14 -2.85 -14.55
N LEU A 382 -6.00 -1.79 -15.35
CA LEU A 382 -4.79 -1.41 -16.06
C LEU A 382 -4.06 -0.32 -15.27
N LEU A 383 -2.73 -0.42 -15.23
CA LEU A 383 -1.85 0.54 -14.58
C LEU A 383 -0.95 1.19 -15.65
N TYR A 384 -0.84 2.51 -15.60
CA TYR A 384 0.01 3.29 -16.48
C TYR A 384 0.93 4.18 -15.65
N ARG A 385 2.18 4.33 -16.10
CA ARG A 385 3.09 5.37 -15.61
C ARG A 385 3.17 6.53 -16.59
N TYR A 386 3.43 7.71 -16.06
CA TYR A 386 3.69 8.91 -16.85
C TYR A 386 4.60 9.87 -16.10
N THR A 387 5.27 10.77 -16.82
CA THR A 387 5.94 11.93 -16.24
C THR A 387 5.03 13.15 -16.33
N VAL A 388 5.17 14.11 -15.43
CA VAL A 388 4.38 15.33 -15.36
C VAL A 388 5.27 16.56 -15.30
N LYS A 389 5.00 17.50 -16.19
CA LYS A 389 5.54 18.86 -16.14
C LYS A 389 4.49 19.80 -15.57
N LYS A 390 4.86 20.54 -14.52
CA LYS A 390 4.00 21.59 -13.96
C LYS A 390 4.29 22.94 -14.59
N LEU A 391 3.25 23.60 -15.09
CA LEU A 391 3.31 24.98 -15.54
C LEU A 391 2.45 25.85 -14.62
N ILE A 392 3.06 26.85 -13.99
CA ILE A 392 2.39 27.73 -13.02
C ILE A 392 2.17 29.10 -13.65
N GLU A 393 1.04 29.74 -13.34
CA GLU A 393 0.75 31.10 -13.79
C GLU A 393 1.87 32.05 -13.31
N PRO A 394 2.48 32.85 -14.21
CA PRO A 394 3.59 33.72 -13.84
C PRO A 394 3.25 34.63 -12.65
N GLY A 395 4.16 34.68 -11.67
CA GLY A 395 3.99 35.48 -10.45
C GLY A 395 3.15 34.82 -9.34
N ALA A 396 2.59 33.63 -9.57
CA ALA A 396 1.88 32.90 -8.54
C ALA A 396 2.80 32.04 -7.66
N GLU A 397 2.51 32.00 -6.36
CA GLU A 397 3.03 30.95 -5.47
C GLU A 397 2.36 29.61 -5.77
N TRP A 398 3.09 28.50 -5.63
CA TRP A 398 2.55 27.17 -5.87
C TRP A 398 3.24 26.08 -5.04
N PRO A 399 2.53 25.00 -4.65
CA PRO A 399 3.17 23.89 -3.95
C PRO A 399 4.22 23.19 -4.82
N VAL A 400 5.39 22.89 -4.23
CA VAL A 400 6.57 22.39 -4.94
C VAL A 400 6.48 20.91 -5.37
N GLY A 401 5.60 20.10 -4.76
CA GLY A 401 5.41 18.69 -5.12
C GLY A 401 4.57 18.45 -6.38
N GLY A 402 4.52 17.22 -6.92
CA GLY A 402 3.68 16.87 -8.08
C GLY A 402 4.29 17.15 -9.45
N SER A 403 5.62 17.18 -9.56
CA SER A 403 6.38 17.39 -10.80
C SER A 403 7.41 16.26 -10.96
N SER A 404 7.69 15.83 -12.18
CA SER A 404 8.70 14.80 -12.48
C SER A 404 10.13 15.33 -12.54
N ALA A 405 10.31 16.64 -12.60
CA ALA A 405 11.64 17.22 -12.50
C ALA A 405 12.17 17.00 -11.08
N LEU A 406 13.24 16.21 -10.94
CA LEU A 406 14.00 16.15 -9.70
C LEU A 406 14.53 17.58 -9.40
N PRO A 407 14.37 18.12 -8.18
CA PRO A 407 15.11 19.31 -7.82
C PRO A 407 16.60 18.95 -7.86
N GLN A 408 17.33 19.43 -8.86
CA GLN A 408 18.79 19.28 -9.01
C GLN A 408 19.52 20.22 -8.04
N TRP A 409 19.34 20.02 -6.74
CA TRP A 409 19.66 21.09 -5.80
C TRP A 409 21.13 21.04 -5.33
N ASP A 410 21.81 19.87 -5.27
CA ASP A 410 23.29 19.77 -5.16
C ASP A 410 23.86 18.32 -5.28
N GLU A 411 23.48 17.54 -6.32
CA GLU A 411 23.87 16.11 -6.43
C GLU A 411 25.39 15.83 -6.39
N LYS A 412 26.21 16.84 -6.70
CA LYS A 412 27.68 16.74 -6.73
C LYS A 412 28.35 17.44 -5.54
N ASN A 413 27.59 17.83 -4.50
CA ASN A 413 28.07 18.53 -3.31
C ASN A 413 28.86 19.83 -3.60
N TYR A 414 28.60 20.52 -4.71
CA TYR A 414 29.30 21.76 -5.07
C TYR A 414 28.97 22.91 -4.12
N ILE A 415 27.76 22.94 -3.57
CA ILE A 415 27.29 23.95 -2.62
C ILE A 415 27.62 23.52 -1.19
N VAL A 416 27.42 22.24 -0.88
CA VAL A 416 27.41 21.78 0.51
C VAL A 416 28.76 21.35 1.03
N GLN A 417 29.64 20.80 0.18
CA GLN A 417 30.99 20.47 0.63
C GLN A 417 31.77 21.69 1.18
N PRO A 418 31.72 22.87 0.53
CA PRO A 418 32.32 24.08 1.08
C PRO A 418 31.73 24.49 2.44
N LEU A 419 30.41 24.39 2.61
CA LEU A 419 29.73 24.70 3.88
C LEU A 419 30.16 23.74 4.99
N ALA A 420 30.24 22.43 4.68
CA ALA A 420 30.69 21.40 5.60
C ALA A 420 32.10 21.65 6.11
N ASN A 421 33.04 21.92 5.19
CA ASN A 421 34.43 22.23 5.54
C ASN A 421 34.52 23.47 6.45
N ALA A 422 33.75 24.52 6.14
CA ALA A 422 33.72 25.75 6.94
C ALA A 422 33.16 25.50 8.35
N LEU A 423 32.02 24.81 8.46
CA LEU A 423 31.39 24.48 9.74
C LEU A 423 32.30 23.61 10.61
N LEU A 424 32.97 22.61 10.02
CA LEU A 424 33.87 21.73 10.75
C LEU A 424 35.06 22.51 11.34
N ALA A 425 35.69 23.36 10.53
CA ALA A 425 36.82 24.18 10.96
C ALA A 425 36.43 25.17 12.06
N LEU A 426 35.26 25.82 11.93
CA LEU A 426 34.72 26.70 12.96
C LEU A 426 34.39 25.95 14.26
N ALA A 427 33.75 24.78 14.18
CA ALA A 427 33.37 23.98 15.34
C ALA A 427 34.60 23.45 16.08
N GLN A 428 35.63 22.99 15.35
CA GLN A 428 36.91 22.59 15.94
C GLN A 428 37.58 23.76 16.67
N ALA A 429 37.66 24.93 16.02
CA ALA A 429 38.27 26.12 16.62
C ALA A 429 37.52 26.55 17.90
N GLN A 430 36.19 26.61 17.86
CA GLN A 430 35.35 26.91 19.03
C GLN A 430 35.56 25.89 20.16
N HIS A 431 35.53 24.59 19.84
CA HIS A 431 35.68 23.52 20.82
C HIS A 431 37.05 23.51 21.51
N GLN A 432 38.12 23.82 20.76
CA GLN A 432 39.50 23.87 21.23
C GLN A 432 39.93 25.25 21.76
N ARG A 433 39.02 26.24 21.79
CA ARG A 433 39.32 27.65 22.15
C ARG A 433 40.42 28.28 21.30
N MET A 434 40.44 27.95 20.01
CA MET A 434 41.33 28.54 19.01
C MET A 434 40.61 29.64 18.21
N LEU A 435 41.39 30.52 17.57
CA LEU A 435 40.86 31.47 16.61
C LEU A 435 40.32 30.73 15.37
N PRO A 436 39.10 31.04 14.90
CA PRO A 436 38.56 30.41 13.70
C PRO A 436 39.37 30.81 12.47
N PRO A 437 39.57 29.90 11.49
CA PRO A 437 40.25 30.24 10.25
C PRO A 437 39.40 31.19 9.38
N PRO A 438 40.03 32.01 8.52
CA PRO A 438 39.29 32.88 7.60
C PRO A 438 38.46 32.03 6.61
N LEU A 439 37.18 32.36 6.46
CA LEU A 439 36.28 31.67 5.55
C LEU A 439 36.42 32.22 4.12
N LYS A 440 36.44 31.32 3.14
CA LYS A 440 36.22 31.68 1.75
C LYS A 440 34.76 32.13 1.54
N PRO A 441 34.44 32.87 0.46
CA PRO A 441 33.05 33.16 0.10
C PRO A 441 32.24 31.87 -0.03
N LEU A 442 31.09 31.82 0.65
CA LEU A 442 30.20 30.67 0.68
C LEU A 442 28.88 31.03 0.02
N PHE A 443 28.24 30.06 -0.61
CA PHE A 443 26.95 30.21 -1.27
C PHE A 443 25.91 29.36 -0.54
N ILE A 444 24.73 29.95 -0.29
CA ILE A 444 23.52 29.23 0.12
C ILE A 444 22.42 29.66 -0.85
N PRO A 445 21.63 28.71 -1.41
CA PRO A 445 20.54 29.06 -2.30
C PRO A 445 19.54 30.02 -1.64
N ALA A 446 19.03 31.00 -2.40
CA ALA A 446 18.01 31.93 -1.92
C ALA A 446 16.69 31.24 -1.50
N SER A 447 16.46 30.01 -1.97
CA SER A 447 15.33 29.18 -1.56
C SER A 447 15.47 28.60 -0.15
N CYS A 448 16.66 28.67 0.47
CA CYS A 448 16.90 28.22 1.83
C CYS A 448 16.38 29.27 2.82
N GLN A 449 15.37 28.89 3.60
CA GLN A 449 14.72 29.78 4.56
C GLN A 449 15.32 29.62 5.97
N TRP A 450 15.75 28.41 6.32
CA TRP A 450 16.48 28.18 7.56
C TRP A 450 17.69 27.28 7.36
N LEU A 451 18.75 27.60 8.10
CA LEU A 451 19.96 26.81 8.22
C LEU A 451 20.05 26.33 9.66
N PHE A 452 20.15 25.02 9.89
CA PHE A 452 20.45 24.47 11.22
C PHE A 452 21.76 23.68 11.21
N VAL A 453 22.44 23.69 12.36
CA VAL A 453 23.55 22.80 12.64
C VAL A 453 23.33 22.10 13.97
N SER A 454 23.46 20.78 13.96
CA SER A 454 23.56 19.97 15.18
C SER A 454 24.99 19.47 15.31
N VAL A 455 25.59 19.60 16.49
CA VAL A 455 26.97 19.20 16.74
C VAL A 455 27.01 18.13 17.81
N TYR A 456 27.74 17.06 17.54
CA TYR A 456 27.90 15.89 18.39
C TYR A 456 29.38 15.69 18.71
N LEU A 457 29.67 15.22 19.93
CA LEU A 457 30.99 14.76 20.34
C LEU A 457 30.88 13.29 20.74
N ASN A 458 31.61 12.41 20.03
CA ASN A 458 31.55 10.96 20.25
C ASN A 458 30.10 10.43 20.31
N GLY A 459 29.25 10.85 19.35
CA GLY A 459 27.83 10.46 19.27
C GLY A 459 26.88 11.19 20.22
N GLN A 460 27.37 11.99 21.18
CA GLN A 460 26.53 12.73 22.12
C GLN A 460 26.28 14.17 21.65
N LEU A 461 25.00 14.57 21.58
CA LEU A 461 24.59 15.91 21.14
C LEU A 461 25.13 17.00 22.09
N LEU A 462 25.95 17.91 21.56
CA LEU A 462 26.45 19.10 22.24
C LEU A 462 25.52 20.30 22.08
N ALA A 463 25.00 20.53 20.88
CA ALA A 463 24.16 21.68 20.59
C ALA A 463 23.37 21.48 19.30
N CYS A 464 22.25 22.18 19.20
CA CYS A 464 21.51 22.37 17.95
C CYS A 464 21.12 23.85 17.85
N ALA A 465 21.57 24.53 16.81
CA ALA A 465 21.27 25.94 16.57
C ALA A 465 20.72 26.14 15.17
N GLY A 466 19.91 27.19 14.98
CA GLY A 466 19.32 27.56 13.69
C GLY A 466 19.41 29.05 13.42
N THR A 467 19.47 29.44 12.16
CA THR A 467 19.47 30.83 11.71
C THR A 467 18.83 31.00 10.33
N ILE A 468 18.43 32.22 9.99
CA ILE A 468 17.95 32.58 8.65
C ILE A 468 19.16 33.05 7.83
N PRO A 469 19.52 32.37 6.72
CA PRO A 469 20.77 32.63 6.01
C PRO A 469 20.66 33.84 5.07
N HIS A 470 20.69 35.06 5.62
CA HIS A 470 20.72 36.29 4.80
C HIS A 470 22.07 36.47 4.06
N HIS A 471 23.19 36.13 4.73
CA HIS A 471 24.55 36.14 4.15
C HIS A 471 25.38 34.96 4.68
N PRO A 472 25.73 33.95 3.87
CA PRO A 472 26.33 32.69 4.34
C PRO A 472 27.62 32.87 5.15
N SER A 473 28.58 33.65 4.63
CA SER A 473 29.88 33.85 5.27
C SER A 473 29.79 34.59 6.62
N ALA A 474 28.69 35.29 6.90
CA ALA A 474 28.41 35.90 8.20
C ALA A 474 27.54 35.00 9.09
N ALA A 475 26.60 34.27 8.48
CA ALA A 475 25.64 33.44 9.20
C ALA A 475 26.29 32.21 9.88
N LEU A 476 27.25 31.55 9.23
CA LEU A 476 27.88 30.33 9.76
C LEU A 476 28.67 30.57 11.07
N PRO A 477 29.56 31.58 11.16
CA PRO A 477 30.24 31.92 12.41
C PRO A 477 29.25 32.23 13.55
N THR A 478 28.23 33.04 13.28
CA THR A 478 27.21 33.38 14.28
C THR A 478 26.44 32.14 14.73
N LEU A 479 26.05 31.28 13.78
CA LEU A 479 25.33 30.04 14.06
C LEU A 479 26.10 29.13 15.02
N LEU A 480 27.41 28.93 14.78
CA LEU A 480 28.24 28.11 15.66
C LEU A 480 28.60 28.81 16.97
N GLN A 481 28.73 30.14 16.96
CA GLN A 481 28.88 30.90 18.20
C GLN A 481 27.65 30.70 19.10
N THR A 482 26.44 30.79 18.56
CA THR A 482 25.20 30.49 19.30
C THR A 482 25.19 29.03 19.76
N ALA A 483 25.54 28.07 18.91
CA ALA A 483 25.61 26.66 19.29
C ALA A 483 26.60 26.40 20.44
N SER A 484 27.75 27.08 20.44
CA SER A 484 28.77 26.91 21.47
C SER A 484 28.30 27.32 22.87
N GLN A 485 27.30 28.21 22.97
CA GLN A 485 26.76 28.68 24.25
C GLN A 485 25.84 27.65 24.93
N ASP A 486 25.49 26.55 24.24
CA ASP A 486 24.67 25.48 24.81
C ASP A 486 25.36 24.89 26.06
N PRO A 487 24.64 24.73 27.19
CA PRO A 487 25.23 24.16 28.41
C PRO A 487 25.88 22.79 28.20
N ARG A 488 25.33 21.96 27.30
CA ARG A 488 25.88 20.63 26.98
C ARG A 488 27.21 20.73 26.25
N TRP A 489 27.38 21.74 25.38
CA TRP A 489 28.66 22.05 24.75
C TRP A 489 29.66 22.54 25.80
N GLN A 490 29.27 23.52 26.61
CA GLN A 490 30.15 24.11 27.63
C GLN A 490 30.66 23.06 28.63
N ALA A 491 29.81 22.09 29.00
CA ALA A 491 30.19 20.99 29.89
C ALA A 491 31.29 20.07 29.32
N LYS A 492 31.48 20.03 28.00
CA LYS A 492 32.46 19.17 27.33
C LYS A 492 33.53 19.93 26.56
N LEU A 493 33.61 21.24 26.74
CA LEU A 493 34.52 22.10 26.03
C LEU A 493 35.99 21.64 26.22
N GLY A 494 36.73 21.52 25.11
CA GLY A 494 38.13 21.09 25.11
C GLY A 494 38.36 19.59 25.32
N GLN A 495 37.31 18.77 25.51
CA GLN A 495 37.48 17.31 25.60
C GLN A 495 37.88 16.72 24.23
N PRO A 496 38.83 15.78 24.18
CA PRO A 496 39.21 15.12 22.93
C PRO A 496 38.09 14.19 22.44
N GLY A 497 37.93 14.10 21.12
CA GLY A 497 36.94 13.22 20.49
C GLY A 497 36.63 13.62 19.06
N ILE A 498 35.76 12.84 18.42
CA ILE A 498 35.31 13.08 17.05
C ILE A 498 34.12 14.04 17.11
N LEU A 499 34.27 15.22 16.50
CA LEU A 499 33.15 16.11 16.28
C LEU A 499 32.41 15.67 15.02
N THR A 500 31.13 15.40 15.15
CA THR A 500 30.24 15.14 14.02
C THR A 500 29.21 16.24 13.93
N LEU A 501 29.04 16.80 12.74
CA LEU A 501 28.09 17.85 12.46
C LEU A 501 27.02 17.34 11.52
N LYS A 502 25.78 17.75 11.78
CA LYS A 502 24.66 17.61 10.88
C LYS A 502 24.22 18.97 10.40
N LEU A 503 24.15 19.15 9.08
CA LEU A 503 23.71 20.38 8.43
C LEU A 503 22.31 20.19 7.87
N TYR A 504 21.39 21.09 8.22
CA TYR A 504 20.02 21.07 7.73
C TYR A 504 19.75 22.35 6.92
N LEU A 505 19.33 22.18 5.67
CA LEU A 505 18.78 23.24 4.84
C LEU A 505 17.27 23.07 4.76
N LEU A 506 16.53 23.99 5.36
CA LEU A 506 15.08 24.04 5.25
C LEU A 506 14.70 24.99 4.12
N SER A 507 13.90 24.48 3.20
CA SER A 507 13.45 25.20 2.01
C SER A 507 11.99 24.84 1.70
N GLU A 508 11.44 25.45 0.66
CA GLU A 508 10.11 25.10 0.14
C GLU A 508 9.02 25.14 1.24
N ALA A 509 9.02 26.21 2.04
CA ALA A 509 8.05 26.36 3.11
C ALA A 509 6.63 26.32 2.57
N SER A 510 5.78 25.57 3.28
CA SER A 510 4.41 25.32 2.89
C SER A 510 3.52 25.52 4.10
N TYR A 511 2.61 26.49 3.97
CA TYR A 511 1.59 26.76 4.98
C TYR A 511 0.55 25.64 4.95
N LEU A 512 0.34 24.99 6.09
CA LEU A 512 -0.59 23.86 6.21
C LEU A 512 -2.00 24.34 6.52
N GLY A 513 -2.14 25.37 7.36
CA GLY A 513 -3.42 25.96 7.72
C GLY A 513 -3.48 26.42 9.18
N LEU A 514 -4.65 26.94 9.54
CA LEU A 514 -4.99 27.35 10.90
C LEU A 514 -5.81 26.25 11.56
N SER A 515 -5.33 25.67 12.65
CA SER A 515 -6.03 24.58 13.34
C SER A 515 -5.47 24.41 14.75
N GLU A 516 -6.30 23.95 15.69
CA GLU A 516 -5.84 23.44 16.98
C GLU A 516 -5.03 22.15 16.82
N GLN A 517 -5.35 21.32 15.81
CA GLN A 517 -4.78 19.98 15.61
C GLN A 517 -3.93 19.89 14.35
N LEU A 518 -2.69 19.40 14.49
CA LEU A 518 -1.78 19.11 13.38
C LEU A 518 -2.29 17.91 12.55
N SER A 519 -2.95 16.95 13.19
CA SER A 519 -3.59 15.80 12.54
C SER A 519 -4.69 16.19 11.55
N ALA A 520 -5.18 17.44 11.59
CA ALA A 520 -6.12 17.97 10.59
C ALA A 520 -5.52 18.05 9.18
N PHE A 521 -4.19 17.92 9.02
CA PHE A 521 -3.52 18.05 7.74
C PHE A 521 -2.87 16.73 7.31
N GLY A 522 -3.23 16.21 6.13
CA GLY A 522 -2.62 15.01 5.55
C GLY A 522 -1.36 15.26 4.70
N ASN A 523 -1.01 16.52 4.46
CA ASN A 523 0.03 16.93 3.51
C ASN A 523 1.43 17.06 4.15
N MET A 524 1.78 16.18 5.08
CA MET A 524 3.07 16.20 5.77
C MET A 524 3.74 14.83 5.75
N SER A 525 5.07 14.83 5.67
CA SER A 525 5.89 13.63 5.75
C SER A 525 6.65 13.63 7.07
N LEU A 526 6.06 13.01 8.10
CA LEU A 526 6.67 12.88 9.43
C LEU A 526 8.07 12.26 9.32
N GLY A 527 9.09 12.89 9.89
CA GLY A 527 10.48 12.43 9.78
C GLY A 527 11.21 12.82 8.49
N GLN A 528 10.56 13.54 7.56
CA GLN A 528 11.20 14.19 6.40
C GLN A 528 11.03 15.70 6.42
N ASP A 529 9.85 16.16 6.84
CA ASP A 529 9.53 17.58 6.93
C ASP A 529 9.89 18.13 8.30
N ALA A 530 10.49 19.31 8.32
CA ALA A 530 10.51 20.12 9.54
C ALA A 530 9.13 20.75 9.72
N ILE A 531 8.54 20.61 10.90
CA ILE A 531 7.20 21.15 11.20
C ILE A 531 7.37 22.33 12.14
N ALA A 532 6.67 23.41 11.82
CA ALA A 532 6.64 24.61 12.62
C ALA A 532 5.21 24.99 12.99
N LEU A 533 5.12 25.63 14.15
CA LEU A 533 3.92 26.21 14.71
C LEU A 533 4.22 27.68 15.01
N SER A 534 3.28 28.56 14.70
CA SER A 534 3.35 29.97 15.09
C SER A 534 2.01 30.54 15.53
N HIS A 535 2.04 31.45 16.50
CA HIS A 535 0.90 32.26 16.90
C HIS A 535 1.41 33.62 17.41
N GLN A 536 1.05 34.71 16.73
CA GLN A 536 1.60 36.05 16.99
C GLN A 536 3.15 36.03 16.95
N GLU A 537 3.82 36.43 18.03
CA GLU A 537 5.29 36.42 18.14
C GLU A 537 5.85 35.05 18.58
N GLN A 538 5.00 34.09 18.97
CA GLN A 538 5.44 32.77 19.41
C GLN A 538 5.67 31.87 18.20
N PHE A 539 6.84 31.21 18.17
CA PHE A 539 7.25 30.32 17.09
C PHE A 539 7.99 29.11 17.66
N ALA A 540 7.68 27.93 17.15
CA ALA A 540 8.48 26.74 17.36
C ALA A 540 8.63 25.97 16.06
N LEU A 541 9.81 25.37 15.89
CA LEU A 541 10.12 24.48 14.77
C LEU A 541 10.83 23.24 15.31
N ILE A 542 10.44 22.08 14.81
CA ILE A 542 11.08 20.79 15.11
C ILE A 542 11.62 20.21 13.81
N LEU A 543 12.90 19.84 13.84
CA LEU A 543 13.60 19.21 12.71
C LEU A 543 13.10 17.77 12.54
N PRO A 544 13.05 17.26 11.30
CA PRO A 544 12.47 15.96 11.01
C PRO A 544 13.15 14.82 11.76
N ASP A 545 14.49 14.83 11.85
CA ASP A 545 15.26 13.77 12.49
C ASP A 545 15.05 13.69 14.01
N VAL A 546 14.61 14.78 14.65
CA VAL A 546 14.22 14.76 16.07
C VAL A 546 12.95 13.93 16.25
N VAL A 547 12.00 14.03 15.33
CA VAL A 547 10.77 13.24 15.34
C VAL A 547 11.09 11.75 15.19
N VAL A 548 11.99 11.44 14.26
CA VAL A 548 12.51 10.08 14.02
C VAL A 548 13.22 9.55 15.24
N GLN A 549 14.20 10.30 15.75
CA GLN A 549 14.97 9.98 16.94
C GLN A 549 14.00 9.66 18.08
N GLN A 550 13.09 10.56 18.42
CA GLN A 550 12.23 10.44 19.60
C GLN A 550 11.05 9.48 19.42
N ALA A 551 10.92 8.81 18.27
CA ALA A 551 9.80 7.93 17.95
C ALA A 551 8.42 8.61 18.07
N TRP A 552 8.36 9.93 17.85
CA TRP A 552 7.14 10.68 18.12
C TRP A 552 6.07 10.39 17.07
N ASN A 553 4.85 10.11 17.53
CA ASN A 553 3.66 10.20 16.69
C ASN A 553 3.23 11.67 16.50
N ILE A 554 2.20 11.91 15.68
CA ILE A 554 1.72 13.27 15.37
C ILE A 554 1.31 14.04 16.63
N GLU A 555 0.64 13.38 17.58
CA GLU A 555 0.20 14.01 18.83
C GLU A 555 1.38 14.43 19.70
N GLN A 556 2.38 13.55 19.86
CA GLN A 556 3.60 13.82 20.61
C GLN A 556 4.41 14.96 19.98
N LEU A 557 4.58 14.95 18.66
CA LEU A 557 5.20 16.06 17.92
C LEU A 557 4.47 17.38 18.22
N GLN A 558 3.15 17.36 18.19
CA GLN A 558 2.32 18.51 18.45
C GLN A 558 2.55 19.07 19.86
N GLN A 559 2.46 18.22 20.88
CA GLN A 559 2.70 18.61 22.28
C GLN A 559 4.08 19.26 22.47
N GLN A 560 5.12 18.75 21.80
CA GLN A 560 6.47 19.32 21.89
C GLN A 560 6.61 20.66 21.17
N LEU A 561 5.93 20.86 20.04
CA LEU A 561 5.88 22.16 19.36
C LEU A 561 5.23 23.23 20.22
N TYR A 562 4.11 22.92 20.88
CA TYR A 562 3.45 23.85 21.80
C TYR A 562 4.34 24.18 22.99
N LYS A 563 4.93 23.16 23.63
CA LYS A 563 5.87 23.34 24.73
C LYS A 563 7.05 24.24 24.32
N LYS A 564 7.62 24.02 23.13
CA LYS A 564 8.74 24.81 22.60
C LYS A 564 8.34 26.24 22.24
N ALA A 565 7.09 26.45 21.80
CA ALA A 565 6.55 27.78 21.50
C ALA A 565 6.15 28.56 22.77
N GLY A 566 6.12 27.91 23.94
CA GLY A 566 5.64 28.50 25.18
C GLY A 566 4.11 28.70 25.19
N LEU A 567 3.38 27.86 24.46
CA LEU A 567 1.91 27.89 24.38
C LEU A 567 1.28 26.84 25.29
N ALA A 568 0.13 27.17 25.86
CA ALA A 568 -0.70 26.19 26.56
C ALA A 568 -1.25 25.17 25.56
N TRP A 569 -1.22 23.89 25.94
CA TRP A 569 -1.76 22.80 25.13
C TRP A 569 -3.07 22.30 25.72
N PRO A 570 -4.17 22.24 24.94
CA PRO A 570 -4.32 22.76 23.57
C PRO A 570 -4.54 24.29 23.51
N TYR A 571 -4.27 24.91 22.35
CA TYR A 571 -4.59 26.33 22.05
C TYR A 571 -5.45 26.40 20.79
N PRO A 572 -6.54 27.19 20.77
CA PRO A 572 -7.63 27.04 19.80
C PRO A 572 -7.27 27.37 18.35
N GLN A 573 -6.31 28.26 18.10
CA GLN A 573 -5.91 28.63 16.73
C GLN A 573 -4.42 28.92 16.64
N VAL A 574 -3.68 28.05 15.95
CA VAL A 574 -2.25 28.24 15.65
C VAL A 574 -2.00 27.99 14.16
N HIS A 575 -1.03 28.72 13.61
CA HIS A 575 -0.61 28.58 12.23
C HIS A 575 0.40 27.44 12.10
N TRP A 576 0.13 26.52 11.20
CA TRP A 576 1.01 25.39 10.91
C TRP A 576 1.78 25.60 9.61
N GLN A 577 3.08 25.31 9.64
CA GLN A 577 3.94 25.35 8.47
C GLN A 577 4.79 24.08 8.42
N ARG A 578 5.09 23.61 7.21
CA ARG A 578 6.12 22.59 6.96
C ARG A 578 7.24 23.17 6.11
N TYR A 579 8.43 22.63 6.27
CA TYR A 579 9.58 22.94 5.43
C TYR A 579 10.19 21.63 4.93
N ARG A 580 10.52 21.56 3.64
CA ARG A 580 11.34 20.45 3.14
C ARG A 580 12.73 20.58 3.71
N CYS A 581 13.18 19.52 4.37
CA CYS A 581 14.50 19.45 4.97
C CYS A 581 15.44 18.63 4.09
N ARG A 582 16.61 19.18 3.83
CA ARG A 582 17.74 18.46 3.27
C ARG A 582 18.83 18.39 4.32
N LEU A 583 19.37 17.20 4.55
CA LEU A 583 20.24 16.89 5.67
C LEU A 583 21.53 16.22 5.17
N TRP A 584 22.66 16.58 5.78
CA TRP A 584 23.96 15.94 5.58
C TRP A 584 24.67 15.76 6.90
N GLN A 585 25.59 14.81 6.89
CA GLN A 585 26.51 14.56 7.98
C GLN A 585 27.95 14.59 7.48
N PHE A 586 28.84 15.08 8.33
CA PHE A 586 30.28 15.10 8.14
C PHE A 586 30.96 15.20 9.51
N SER A 587 32.19 14.73 9.62
CA SER A 587 32.92 14.68 10.88
C SER A 587 34.37 15.10 10.72
N THR A 588 35.09 15.20 11.85
CA THR A 588 36.53 15.50 11.85
C THR A 588 37.37 14.38 11.25
N VAL A 589 36.83 13.17 11.19
CA VAL A 589 37.50 12.00 10.60
C VAL A 589 37.11 11.86 9.12
N ASN A 590 35.84 12.15 8.79
CA ASN A 590 35.33 12.13 7.43
C ASN A 590 34.68 13.47 7.07
N PRO A 591 35.47 14.41 6.52
CA PRO A 591 34.99 15.77 6.24
C PRO A 591 34.06 15.82 5.02
N THR A 592 33.94 14.74 4.25
CA THR A 592 33.06 14.70 3.07
C THR A 592 31.60 14.75 3.52
N ALA A 593 30.83 15.69 2.98
CA ALA A 593 29.42 15.83 3.29
C ALA A 593 28.63 14.68 2.66
N VAL A 594 28.14 13.78 3.49
CA VAL A 594 27.30 12.67 3.06
C VAL A 594 25.84 13.07 3.24
N PRO A 595 25.03 13.12 2.16
CA PRO A 595 23.60 13.41 2.30
C PRO A 595 22.95 12.30 3.12
N LEU A 596 22.30 12.68 4.22
CA LEU A 596 21.42 11.80 4.97
C LEU A 596 20.04 11.96 4.37
N THR A 597 19.81 11.26 3.29
CA THR A 597 18.52 11.23 2.63
C THR A 597 17.53 10.37 3.41
N THR A 598 16.29 10.83 3.53
CA THR A 598 15.14 9.92 3.64
C THR A 598 14.78 9.27 2.30
N GLU A 599 15.24 9.85 1.17
CA GLU A 599 15.27 9.24 -0.18
C GLU A 599 16.62 8.52 -0.43
N ARG A 600 16.71 7.27 0.03
CA ARG A 600 17.93 6.43 0.10
C ARG A 600 18.89 6.50 -1.09
N LEU A 601 20.16 6.32 -0.73
CA LEU A 601 21.33 6.00 -1.55
C LEU A 601 20.99 5.01 -2.68
N THR A 602 21.30 5.38 -3.93
CA THR A 602 21.63 4.40 -4.96
C THR A 602 22.71 3.46 -4.42
N PRO A 603 22.61 2.13 -4.63
CA PRO A 603 23.60 1.19 -4.13
C PRO A 603 25.00 1.66 -4.54
N THR A 604 25.86 1.93 -3.58
CA THR A 604 27.29 2.03 -3.86
C THR A 604 27.73 0.64 -4.33
N THR A 605 28.18 0.56 -5.58
CA THR A 605 28.57 -0.69 -6.28
C THR A 605 29.81 -1.38 -5.70
N ALA A 606 30.34 -0.92 -4.58
CA ALA A 606 31.48 -1.53 -3.91
C ALA A 606 30.99 -2.28 -2.67
N ILE A 607 30.79 -3.59 -2.82
CA ILE A 607 30.67 -4.50 -1.67
C ILE A 607 32.05 -4.54 -1.00
N ASP A 608 32.10 -4.27 0.30
CA ASP A 608 33.28 -4.63 1.09
C ASP A 608 33.31 -6.16 1.23
N THR A 609 34.13 -6.82 0.40
CA THR A 609 34.30 -8.27 0.39
C THR A 609 35.15 -8.79 1.57
N THR A 610 35.65 -7.91 2.44
CA THR A 610 36.44 -8.30 3.62
C THR A 610 35.59 -8.44 4.90
N TYR A 611 34.32 -8.05 4.85
CA TYR A 611 33.40 -8.01 5.99
C TYR A 611 32.31 -9.08 5.87
N SER A 612 32.14 -9.94 6.89
CA SER A 612 31.09 -10.96 6.90
C SER A 612 29.76 -10.39 7.41
N TYR A 613 28.81 -10.12 6.49
CA TYR A 613 27.48 -9.58 6.83
C TYR A 613 26.70 -10.51 7.75
N ARG A 614 26.80 -11.82 7.49
CA ARG A 614 26.20 -12.84 8.34
C ARG A 614 26.64 -12.69 9.80
N ARG A 615 27.93 -12.46 10.03
CA ARG A 615 28.45 -12.25 11.40
C ARG A 615 27.91 -10.96 12.02
N ALA A 616 27.77 -9.90 11.25
CA ALA A 616 27.20 -8.64 11.73
C ALA A 616 25.73 -8.77 12.11
N TYR A 617 24.90 -9.38 11.26
CA TYR A 617 23.49 -9.63 11.57
C TYR A 617 23.32 -10.49 12.83
N LEU A 618 24.14 -11.54 12.98
CA LEU A 618 24.11 -12.41 14.16
C LEU A 618 24.44 -11.59 15.42
N HIS A 619 25.52 -10.82 15.38
CA HIS A 619 25.96 -9.96 16.47
C HIS A 619 24.91 -8.92 16.87
N PHE A 620 24.24 -8.32 15.88
CA PHE A 620 23.13 -7.40 16.12
C PHE A 620 22.02 -8.09 16.91
N VAL A 621 21.55 -9.25 16.44
CA VAL A 621 20.44 -10.01 17.03
C VAL A 621 20.80 -10.50 18.44
N GLU A 622 22.03 -10.97 18.66
CA GLU A 622 22.53 -11.40 19.98
C GLU A 622 22.45 -10.27 21.02
N ARG A 623 22.82 -9.05 20.63
CA ARG A 623 22.77 -7.87 21.51
C ARG A 623 21.35 -7.42 21.85
N GLN A 624 20.34 -7.89 21.11
CA GLN A 624 18.92 -7.62 21.41
C GLN A 624 18.34 -8.61 22.43
N GLN A 625 19.10 -9.59 22.90
CA GLN A 625 18.63 -10.56 23.89
C GLN A 625 18.56 -9.93 25.30
N GLN A 626 17.42 -10.09 25.96
CA GLN A 626 17.19 -9.66 27.33
C GLN A 626 17.71 -10.69 28.34
N ASN A 627 17.90 -10.24 29.58
CA ASN A 627 18.32 -11.11 30.68
C ASN A 627 17.40 -12.31 30.93
N ASN A 628 16.09 -12.14 30.68
CA ASN A 628 15.07 -13.20 30.81
C ASN A 628 14.95 -14.09 29.56
N GLY A 629 15.74 -13.86 28.51
CA GLY A 629 15.70 -14.61 27.25
C GLY A 629 14.80 -14.04 26.17
N ALA A 630 13.89 -13.10 26.47
CA ALA A 630 13.11 -12.43 25.43
C ALA A 630 14.00 -11.61 24.49
N ILE A 631 13.64 -11.48 23.22
CA ILE A 631 14.40 -10.68 22.24
C ILE A 631 13.63 -9.41 21.90
N TYR A 632 14.30 -8.26 21.96
CA TYR A 632 13.69 -6.98 21.61
C TYR A 632 13.24 -6.93 20.15
N TYR A 633 12.12 -6.24 19.90
CA TYR A 633 11.53 -6.08 18.58
C TYR A 633 12.42 -5.28 17.62
N ALA A 634 12.95 -4.17 18.15
CA ALA A 634 13.73 -3.20 17.40
C ALA A 634 14.68 -2.42 18.31
N TYR A 635 15.68 -1.79 17.71
CA TYR A 635 16.61 -0.89 18.35
C TYR A 635 16.60 0.48 17.66
N GLN A 636 16.40 1.53 18.45
CA GLN A 636 16.42 2.93 18.02
C GLN A 636 17.82 3.47 18.19
N ALA A 637 18.66 3.24 17.19
CA ALA A 637 20.08 3.52 17.27
C ALA A 637 20.41 4.96 17.67
N ALA A 638 19.62 5.94 17.22
CA ALA A 638 19.88 7.33 17.51
C ALA A 638 19.52 7.77 18.95
N LEU A 639 18.67 7.01 19.67
CA LEU A 639 18.36 7.25 21.09
C LEU A 639 19.12 6.34 22.06
N ASP A 640 19.76 5.29 21.53
CA ASP A 640 20.22 4.16 22.33
C ASP A 640 19.08 3.51 23.15
N GLN A 641 17.92 3.29 22.51
CA GLN A 641 16.74 2.70 23.15
C GLN A 641 16.27 1.44 22.42
N VAL A 642 15.88 0.43 23.19
CA VAL A 642 15.31 -0.82 22.70
C VAL A 642 13.79 -0.80 22.81
N GLN A 643 13.11 -1.44 21.85
CA GLN A 643 11.65 -1.57 21.84
C GLN A 643 11.23 -3.01 22.09
N ASN A 644 10.23 -3.19 22.95
CA ASN A 644 9.74 -4.49 23.36
C ASN A 644 8.24 -4.61 23.07
N GLN A 645 7.90 -5.02 21.85
CA GLN A 645 6.52 -5.28 21.42
C GLN A 645 6.37 -6.78 21.14
N GLN A 646 5.28 -7.41 21.55
CA GLN A 646 5.02 -8.85 21.28
C GLN A 646 6.24 -9.78 21.51
N PRO A 647 6.84 -9.78 22.72
CA PRO A 647 8.13 -10.44 22.97
C PRO A 647 8.15 -11.94 22.68
N VAL A 648 7.03 -12.65 22.92
CA VAL A 648 6.91 -14.09 22.62
C VAL A 648 7.00 -14.34 21.12
N PHE A 649 6.21 -13.61 20.33
CA PHE A 649 6.21 -13.71 18.87
C PHE A 649 7.58 -13.38 18.28
N ASN A 650 8.21 -12.27 18.67
CA ASN A 650 9.52 -11.89 18.14
C ASN A 650 10.57 -12.94 18.45
N THR A 651 10.61 -13.40 19.71
CA THR A 651 11.59 -14.39 20.14
C THR A 651 11.41 -15.68 19.35
N ALA A 652 10.17 -16.14 19.17
CA ALA A 652 9.86 -17.33 18.39
C ALA A 652 10.23 -17.16 16.90
N TRP A 653 9.87 -16.04 16.28
CA TRP A 653 10.24 -15.76 14.88
C TRP A 653 11.75 -15.76 14.67
N ILE A 654 12.48 -15.07 15.55
CA ILE A 654 13.95 -14.94 15.46
C ILE A 654 14.61 -16.30 15.64
N LEU A 655 14.23 -17.06 16.68
CA LEU A 655 14.78 -18.40 16.91
C LEU A 655 14.44 -19.35 15.75
N TRP A 656 13.26 -19.23 15.15
CA TRP A 656 12.94 -19.98 13.93
C TRP A 656 13.88 -19.61 12.78
N CYS A 657 14.11 -18.31 12.51
CA CYS A 657 15.03 -17.88 11.46
C CYS A 657 16.46 -18.42 11.69
N LEU A 658 16.95 -18.34 12.92
CA LEU A 658 18.28 -18.82 13.30
C LEU A 658 18.42 -20.34 13.15
N SER A 659 17.35 -21.10 13.48
CA SER A 659 17.34 -22.57 13.41
C SER A 659 17.55 -23.14 12.00
N GLN A 660 17.37 -22.32 10.97
CA GLN A 660 17.47 -22.73 9.56
C GLN A 660 18.86 -22.48 8.95
N THR A 661 19.81 -21.95 9.73
CA THR A 661 21.17 -21.68 9.27
C THR A 661 22.09 -22.90 9.48
N GLN A 662 23.04 -23.15 8.57
CA GLN A 662 23.91 -24.34 8.59
C GLN A 662 24.94 -24.34 9.73
N ASP A 663 25.18 -23.20 10.36
CA ASP A 663 26.02 -23.15 11.55
C ASP A 663 25.13 -23.60 12.70
N HIS A 664 25.51 -24.69 13.36
CA HIS A 664 25.04 -24.98 14.70
C HIS A 664 25.50 -23.84 15.62
N LEU A 665 24.72 -22.74 15.64
CA LEU A 665 25.06 -21.48 16.27
C LEU A 665 25.28 -21.72 17.76
N ALA A 666 26.55 -21.60 18.16
CA ALA A 666 26.98 -21.73 19.54
C ALA A 666 26.21 -20.73 20.44
N PRO A 667 25.85 -21.14 21.67
CA PRO A 667 24.97 -20.41 22.61
C PRO A 667 25.41 -18.96 22.88
N PRO A 668 24.44 -18.06 23.14
CA PRO A 668 23.54 -18.22 24.29
C PRO A 668 22.03 -18.12 24.02
N TRP A 669 21.47 -18.92 23.10
CA TRP A 669 20.01 -18.93 22.84
C TRP A 669 19.17 -19.73 23.85
N ASP A 670 19.81 -20.46 24.78
CA ASP A 670 19.13 -21.34 25.74
C ASP A 670 18.10 -20.61 26.62
N LYS A 671 18.43 -19.38 27.03
CA LYS A 671 17.51 -18.53 27.79
C LYS A 671 16.29 -18.17 26.96
N SER A 672 16.46 -17.91 25.66
CA SER A 672 15.36 -17.58 24.75
C SER A 672 14.44 -18.78 24.52
N TYR A 673 15.00 -19.97 24.36
CA TYR A 673 14.21 -21.20 24.29
C TYR A 673 13.46 -21.49 25.59
N THR A 674 14.12 -21.34 26.74
CA THR A 674 13.48 -21.46 28.07
C THR A 674 12.33 -20.46 28.22
N TYR A 675 12.55 -19.21 27.83
CA TYR A 675 11.54 -18.16 27.84
C TYR A 675 10.29 -18.53 27.03
N LEU A 676 10.46 -19.12 25.83
CA LEU A 676 9.31 -19.56 25.02
C LEU A 676 8.53 -20.69 25.72
N ILE A 677 9.23 -21.68 26.28
CA ILE A 677 8.58 -22.79 27.01
C ILE A 677 7.77 -22.25 28.19
N ASP A 678 8.35 -21.34 28.97
CA ASP A 678 7.67 -20.70 30.10
C ASP A 678 6.47 -19.88 29.64
N ALA A 679 6.60 -19.12 28.56
CA ALA A 679 5.50 -18.34 27.99
C ALA A 679 4.34 -19.22 27.53
N ILE A 680 4.61 -20.35 26.87
CA ILE A 680 3.58 -21.32 26.44
C ILE A 680 2.80 -21.89 27.64
N HIS A 681 3.44 -22.04 28.79
CA HIS A 681 2.78 -22.52 30.00
C HIS A 681 2.00 -21.43 30.75
N THR A 682 2.52 -20.20 30.77
CA THR A 682 2.03 -19.13 31.64
C THR A 682 1.09 -18.14 30.96
N GLN A 683 1.10 -18.05 29.62
CA GLN A 683 0.34 -17.08 28.85
C GLN A 683 -0.66 -17.76 27.92
N THR A 684 -1.71 -17.00 27.54
CA THR A 684 -2.61 -17.40 26.45
C THR A 684 -2.09 -16.80 25.15
N LEU A 685 -1.56 -17.64 24.28
CA LEU A 685 -1.01 -17.22 22.99
C LEU A 685 -2.10 -17.23 21.93
N ASP A 686 -2.11 -16.25 21.04
CA ASP A 686 -2.92 -16.32 19.82
C ASP A 686 -2.37 -17.40 18.86
N THR A 687 -3.14 -17.72 17.83
CA THR A 687 -2.80 -18.75 16.84
C THR A 687 -1.49 -18.47 16.12
N HIS A 688 -1.19 -17.21 15.84
CA HIS A 688 -0.02 -16.78 15.09
C HIS A 688 1.26 -16.96 15.91
N SER A 689 1.27 -16.46 17.14
CA SER A 689 2.36 -16.66 18.11
C SER A 689 2.58 -18.14 18.39
N SER A 690 1.50 -18.92 18.49
CA SER A 690 1.56 -20.38 18.68
C SER A 690 2.25 -21.10 17.51
N ALA A 691 1.97 -20.69 16.27
CA ALA A 691 2.61 -21.25 15.07
C ALA A 691 4.12 -20.99 15.05
N TYR A 692 4.56 -19.77 15.36
CA TYR A 692 6.00 -19.46 15.42
C TYR A 692 6.70 -20.16 16.58
N CYS A 693 6.07 -20.28 17.76
CA CYS A 693 6.63 -21.07 18.85
C CYS A 693 6.84 -22.53 18.45
N LEU A 694 5.87 -23.11 17.73
CA LEU A 694 5.97 -24.48 17.21
C LEU A 694 7.10 -24.60 16.18
N LEU A 695 7.24 -23.66 15.26
CA LEU A 695 8.35 -23.60 14.30
C LEU A 695 9.70 -23.52 15.02
N ALA A 696 9.89 -22.57 15.95
CA ALA A 696 11.16 -22.39 16.65
C ALA A 696 11.61 -23.62 17.45
N LEU A 697 10.69 -24.22 18.22
CA LEU A 697 10.99 -25.33 19.11
C LEU A 697 11.09 -26.67 18.39
N SER A 698 10.34 -26.88 17.30
CA SER A 698 10.36 -28.15 16.58
C SER A 698 11.65 -28.36 15.79
N GLN A 699 12.34 -27.32 15.34
CA GLN A 699 13.50 -27.47 14.46
C GLN A 699 14.80 -27.81 15.20
N HIS A 700 14.92 -27.49 16.50
CA HIS A 700 16.12 -27.75 17.29
C HIS A 700 16.03 -29.08 18.07
N PRO A 701 16.87 -30.10 17.83
CA PRO A 701 16.71 -31.44 18.42
C PRO A 701 16.67 -31.48 19.95
N GLU A 702 17.59 -30.78 20.62
CA GLU A 702 17.66 -30.76 22.10
C GLU A 702 16.41 -30.11 22.72
N TRP A 703 16.07 -28.91 22.27
CA TRP A 703 14.88 -28.19 22.74
C TRP A 703 13.57 -28.88 22.35
N ARG A 704 13.51 -29.58 21.21
CA ARG A 704 12.36 -30.42 20.84
C ARG A 704 12.11 -31.50 21.89
N GLN A 705 13.16 -32.13 22.41
CA GLN A 705 13.04 -33.14 23.46
C GLN A 705 12.57 -32.53 24.79
N GLN A 706 13.15 -31.38 25.18
CA GLN A 706 12.81 -30.69 26.43
C GLN A 706 11.39 -30.08 26.41
N ALA A 707 10.97 -29.52 25.28
CA ALA A 707 9.69 -28.85 25.09
C ALA A 707 8.55 -29.79 24.65
N LYS A 708 8.74 -31.11 24.69
CA LYS A 708 7.76 -32.10 24.16
C LYS A 708 6.33 -31.88 24.66
N PRO A 709 6.05 -31.61 25.96
CA PRO A 709 4.69 -31.31 26.43
C PRO A 709 4.14 -29.99 25.85
N SER A 710 4.98 -28.95 25.78
CA SER A 710 4.62 -27.65 25.23
C SER A 710 4.32 -27.73 23.73
N LEU A 711 5.09 -28.51 22.98
CA LEU A 711 4.87 -28.78 21.56
C LEU A 711 3.54 -29.50 21.32
N ALA A 712 3.21 -30.51 22.12
CA ALA A 712 1.93 -31.21 22.03
C ALA A 712 0.74 -30.27 22.31
N LYS A 713 0.87 -29.38 23.30
CA LYS A 713 -0.13 -28.34 23.61
C LYS A 713 -0.34 -27.39 22.42
N LEU A 714 0.74 -26.92 21.79
CA LEU A 714 0.67 -26.02 20.64
C LEU A 714 0.00 -26.70 19.43
N VAL A 715 0.39 -27.94 19.11
CA VAL A 715 -0.23 -28.72 18.03
C VAL A 715 -1.72 -28.91 18.30
N GLN A 716 -2.11 -29.24 19.53
CA GLN A 716 -3.52 -29.37 19.90
C GLN A 716 -4.28 -28.05 19.74
N GLN A 717 -3.71 -26.93 20.18
CA GLN A 717 -4.32 -25.60 20.08
C GLN A 717 -4.51 -25.16 18.62
N LEU A 718 -3.50 -25.36 17.77
CA LEU A 718 -3.58 -25.02 16.35
C LEU A 718 -4.65 -25.87 15.63
N GLN A 719 -4.69 -27.18 15.92
CA GLN A 719 -5.71 -28.07 15.36
C GLN A 719 -7.12 -27.77 15.89
N ALA A 720 -7.27 -27.43 17.17
CA ALA A 720 -8.57 -27.08 17.76
C ALA A 720 -9.15 -25.76 17.22
N SER A 721 -8.30 -24.92 16.65
CA SER A 721 -8.70 -23.66 16.01
C SER A 721 -9.24 -23.88 14.59
N LEU A 722 -9.00 -25.05 13.98
CA LEU A 722 -9.57 -25.42 12.69
C LEU A 722 -11.04 -25.82 12.84
N ASN A 723 -11.89 -25.33 11.94
CA ASN A 723 -13.22 -25.88 11.78
C ASN A 723 -13.17 -27.28 11.17
N GLN A 724 -14.32 -27.96 11.14
CA GLN A 724 -14.39 -29.32 10.63
C GLN A 724 -14.06 -29.51 9.13
N HIS A 725 -13.79 -28.41 8.42
CA HIS A 725 -13.49 -28.36 7.00
C HIS A 725 -12.03 -27.97 6.70
N GLY A 726 -11.18 -27.89 7.72
CA GLY A 726 -9.77 -27.52 7.57
C GLY A 726 -9.57 -26.02 7.33
N GLN A 727 -10.41 -25.17 7.92
CA GLN A 727 -10.24 -23.72 7.87
C GLN A 727 -10.01 -23.13 9.25
N TRP A 728 -8.98 -22.30 9.39
CA TRP A 728 -8.83 -21.43 10.55
C TRP A 728 -9.86 -20.29 10.48
N PRO A 729 -10.24 -19.70 11.63
CA PRO A 729 -11.18 -18.60 11.66
C PRO A 729 -10.67 -17.48 10.78
N LYS A 730 -11.53 -16.94 9.90
CA LYS A 730 -11.20 -15.72 9.18
C LYS A 730 -10.96 -14.62 10.23
N PRO A 731 -9.80 -13.96 10.28
CA PRO A 731 -9.59 -12.86 11.20
C PRO A 731 -10.63 -11.76 10.95
N ALA A 732 -10.92 -10.95 11.98
CA ALA A 732 -11.76 -9.78 11.80
C ALA A 732 -11.19 -8.90 10.67
N ILE A 733 -12.07 -8.32 9.85
CA ILE A 733 -11.78 -7.54 8.62
C ILE A 733 -10.76 -6.39 8.84
N THR A 734 -10.41 -6.09 10.09
CA THR A 734 -9.46 -5.04 10.50
C THR A 734 -7.99 -5.38 10.26
N HIS A 735 -7.64 -6.64 9.97
CA HIS A 735 -6.29 -7.02 9.58
C HIS A 735 -6.32 -7.62 8.17
N TYR A 736 -5.73 -6.91 7.20
CA TYR A 736 -5.59 -7.37 5.81
C TYR A 736 -4.70 -8.61 5.68
N ASP A 737 -4.09 -9.06 6.78
CA ASP A 737 -3.29 -10.26 6.88
C ASP A 737 -4.18 -11.49 7.05
N SER A 738 -4.63 -12.11 5.95
CA SER A 738 -5.17 -13.47 6.08
C SER A 738 -3.99 -14.41 6.40
N HIS A 739 -3.86 -14.80 7.67
CA HIS A 739 -2.78 -15.65 8.17
C HIS A 739 -2.83 -17.11 7.70
N TYR A 740 -3.70 -17.47 6.74
CA TYR A 740 -4.13 -18.84 6.39
C TYR A 740 -3.03 -19.89 6.07
N SER A 741 -1.76 -19.52 6.06
CA SER A 741 -0.64 -20.37 5.62
C SER A 741 0.43 -20.65 6.67
N ILE A 742 0.60 -19.82 7.70
CA ILE A 742 1.69 -19.99 8.66
C ILE A 742 1.41 -21.13 9.65
N GLU A 743 0.17 -21.30 10.08
CA GLU A 743 -0.23 -22.41 10.95
C GLU A 743 -0.03 -23.75 10.25
N LEU A 744 -0.36 -23.82 8.96
CA LEU A 744 -0.14 -25.02 8.16
C LEU A 744 1.36 -25.29 7.99
N LEU A 745 2.17 -24.25 7.72
CA LEU A 745 3.64 -24.38 7.65
C LEU A 745 4.20 -24.94 8.97
N ALA A 746 3.76 -24.40 10.11
CA ALA A 746 4.17 -24.87 11.43
C ALA A 746 3.83 -26.34 11.68
N LEU A 747 2.63 -26.77 11.30
CA LEU A 747 2.21 -28.17 11.43
C LEU A 747 3.02 -29.12 10.51
N ILE A 748 3.34 -28.71 9.28
CA ILE A 748 4.17 -29.52 8.35
C ILE A 748 5.57 -29.72 8.93
N HIS A 749 6.20 -28.65 9.41
CA HIS A 749 7.52 -28.73 10.04
C HIS A 749 7.51 -29.53 11.36
N ALA A 750 6.43 -29.44 12.12
CA ALA A 750 6.22 -30.27 13.32
C ALA A 750 6.11 -31.76 12.97
N GLU A 751 5.39 -32.10 11.90
CA GLU A 751 5.27 -33.47 11.39
C GLU A 751 6.63 -34.02 10.95
N GLN A 752 7.40 -33.24 10.17
CA GLN A 752 8.77 -33.57 9.77
C GLN A 752 9.69 -33.78 10.98
N ALA A 753 9.46 -33.04 12.06
CA ALA A 753 10.16 -33.17 13.34
C ALA A 753 9.72 -34.41 14.18
N GLY A 754 8.75 -35.19 13.70
CA GLY A 754 8.25 -36.41 14.34
C GLY A 754 7.09 -36.22 15.31
N LEU A 755 6.42 -35.06 15.30
CA LEU A 755 5.20 -34.83 16.08
C LEU A 755 3.99 -35.38 15.33
N TYR A 756 3.02 -35.94 16.07
CA TYR A 756 1.79 -36.45 15.47
C TYR A 756 0.88 -35.30 15.03
N ILE A 757 0.60 -35.25 13.72
CA ILE A 757 -0.38 -34.36 13.11
C ILE A 757 -1.46 -35.23 12.45
N ASP A 758 -2.72 -34.86 12.62
CA ASP A 758 -3.81 -35.56 11.96
C ASP A 758 -3.78 -35.32 10.44
N HIS A 759 -3.52 -36.38 9.67
CA HIS A 759 -3.40 -36.29 8.22
C HIS A 759 -4.70 -35.88 7.51
N LEU A 760 -5.89 -36.17 8.07
CA LEU A 760 -7.15 -35.74 7.47
C LEU A 760 -7.27 -34.21 7.53
N TRP A 761 -6.89 -33.61 8.66
CA TRP A 761 -6.86 -32.15 8.81
C TRP A 761 -5.86 -31.51 7.87
N ARG A 762 -4.62 -32.02 7.86
CA ARG A 762 -3.57 -31.53 6.97
C ARG A 762 -4.03 -31.54 5.51
N ASN A 763 -4.67 -32.61 5.07
CA ASN A 763 -5.14 -32.74 3.70
C ASN A 763 -6.22 -31.70 3.36
N ARG A 764 -7.23 -31.54 4.23
CA ARG A 764 -8.28 -30.52 4.03
C ARG A 764 -7.71 -29.11 4.01
N SER A 765 -6.84 -28.77 4.95
CA SER A 765 -6.21 -27.44 5.01
C SER A 765 -5.34 -27.16 3.78
N SER A 766 -4.62 -28.17 3.28
CA SER A 766 -3.80 -28.05 2.05
C SER A 766 -4.67 -27.78 0.83
N GLU A 767 -5.77 -28.53 0.64
CA GLU A 767 -6.71 -28.29 -0.45
C GLU A 767 -7.29 -26.88 -0.42
N ARG A 768 -7.59 -26.36 0.76
CA ARG A 768 -8.10 -24.99 0.94
C ARG A 768 -7.03 -23.95 0.64
N LEU A 769 -5.80 -24.18 1.04
CA LEU A 769 -4.68 -23.31 0.68
C LEU A 769 -4.53 -23.23 -0.84
N PHE A 770 -4.64 -24.35 -1.56
CA PHE A 770 -4.54 -24.35 -3.02
C PHE A 770 -5.66 -23.53 -3.67
N ASP A 771 -6.90 -23.67 -3.19
CA ASP A 771 -8.01 -22.86 -3.68
C ASP A 771 -7.80 -21.38 -3.32
N TYR A 772 -7.28 -21.08 -2.13
CA TYR A 772 -6.96 -19.73 -1.71
C TYR A 772 -5.90 -19.08 -2.60
N VAL A 773 -4.80 -19.78 -2.86
CA VAL A 773 -3.71 -19.33 -3.73
C VAL A 773 -4.21 -19.03 -5.13
N ARG A 774 -5.06 -19.90 -5.68
CA ARG A 774 -5.58 -19.74 -7.05
C ARG A 774 -6.51 -18.56 -7.22
N TYR A 775 -7.29 -18.21 -6.19
CA TYR A 775 -8.43 -17.30 -6.38
C TYR A 775 -8.39 -16.03 -5.52
N TYR A 776 -7.65 -16.02 -4.41
CA TYR A 776 -7.72 -14.90 -3.45
C TYR A 776 -6.37 -14.35 -3.01
N ALA A 777 -5.26 -15.07 -3.23
CA ALA A 777 -3.96 -14.65 -2.74
C ALA A 777 -3.55 -13.26 -3.23
N ARG A 778 -2.96 -12.50 -2.30
CA ARG A 778 -2.48 -11.13 -2.53
C ARG A 778 -0.96 -11.04 -2.53
N PRO A 779 -0.40 -10.09 -3.28
CA PRO A 779 1.04 -9.84 -3.36
C PRO A 779 1.77 -9.83 -2.02
N HIS A 780 1.22 -9.13 -1.02
CA HIS A 780 1.84 -9.04 0.31
C HIS A 780 1.93 -10.40 1.03
N GLN A 781 1.18 -11.41 0.58
CA GLN A 781 1.14 -12.76 1.15
C GLN A 781 1.97 -13.78 0.37
N TYR A 782 2.35 -13.45 -0.87
CA TYR A 782 3.05 -14.38 -1.77
C TYR A 782 4.31 -14.99 -1.14
N PRO A 783 5.18 -14.25 -0.42
CA PRO A 783 6.35 -14.86 0.21
C PRO A 783 5.99 -15.98 1.20
N GLN A 784 5.04 -15.73 2.10
CA GLN A 784 4.60 -16.73 3.08
C GLN A 784 3.91 -17.93 2.41
N LEU A 785 3.08 -17.68 1.38
CA LEU A 785 2.42 -18.73 0.61
C LEU A 785 3.41 -19.61 -0.14
N LEU A 786 4.45 -19.01 -0.74
CA LEU A 786 5.54 -19.74 -1.42
C LEU A 786 6.26 -20.66 -0.45
N GLU A 787 6.59 -20.18 0.76
CA GLU A 787 7.22 -21.02 1.79
C GLU A 787 6.34 -22.21 2.17
N THR A 788 5.05 -21.98 2.46
CA THR A 788 4.11 -23.05 2.84
C THR A 788 3.90 -24.06 1.70
N LEU A 789 3.73 -23.59 0.46
CA LEU A 789 3.57 -24.48 -0.69
C LEU A 789 4.84 -25.31 -0.96
N THR A 790 6.01 -24.72 -0.74
CA THR A 790 7.29 -25.41 -0.90
C THR A 790 7.46 -26.50 0.15
N ALA A 791 7.15 -26.21 1.42
CA ALA A 791 7.16 -27.21 2.49
C ALA A 791 6.17 -28.35 2.21
N LEU A 792 4.96 -28.04 1.71
CA LEU A 792 3.99 -29.06 1.27
C LEU A 792 4.53 -29.91 0.12
N HIS A 793 5.24 -29.30 -0.83
CA HIS A 793 5.80 -30.02 -1.96
C HIS A 793 6.93 -30.97 -1.56
N GLN A 794 7.77 -30.53 -0.62
CA GLN A 794 8.95 -31.28 -0.18
C GLN A 794 8.62 -32.37 0.84
N PHE A 795 7.73 -32.09 1.78
CA PHE A 795 7.49 -32.95 2.96
C PHE A 795 6.12 -33.63 2.96
N SER A 796 5.35 -33.50 1.88
CA SER A 796 4.00 -34.09 1.75
C SER A 796 3.76 -34.60 0.33
N PRO A 797 2.73 -35.44 0.09
CA PRO A 797 2.52 -36.06 -1.22
C PRO A 797 1.94 -35.11 -2.29
N TYR A 798 1.88 -33.80 -2.02
CA TYR A 798 1.25 -32.81 -2.90
C TYR A 798 2.24 -32.26 -3.92
N ASP A 799 1.86 -32.28 -5.19
CA ASP A 799 2.58 -31.54 -6.22
C ASP A 799 2.07 -30.08 -6.28
N CYS A 800 2.87 -29.16 -5.74
CA CYS A 800 2.58 -27.73 -5.74
C CYS A 800 3.35 -26.95 -6.81
N SER A 801 4.12 -27.62 -7.67
CA SER A 801 5.06 -26.99 -8.61
C SER A 801 4.42 -25.90 -9.47
N GLY A 802 3.24 -26.18 -10.04
CA GLY A 802 2.50 -25.21 -10.86
C GLY A 802 2.02 -23.97 -10.09
N LEU A 803 1.62 -24.11 -8.82
CA LEU A 803 1.23 -22.96 -7.98
C LEU A 803 2.45 -22.14 -7.58
N ILE A 804 3.56 -22.79 -7.25
CA ILE A 804 4.84 -22.15 -6.93
C ILE A 804 5.31 -21.32 -8.13
N GLN A 805 5.30 -21.89 -9.34
CA GLN A 805 5.70 -21.19 -10.56
C GLN A 805 4.80 -19.98 -10.88
N SER A 806 3.49 -20.09 -10.62
CA SER A 806 2.56 -18.97 -10.77
C SER A 806 2.91 -17.84 -9.80
N LEU A 807 3.11 -18.16 -8.52
CA LEU A 807 3.46 -17.16 -7.51
C LEU A 807 4.84 -16.55 -7.76
N HIS A 808 5.81 -17.27 -8.29
CA HIS A 808 7.09 -16.69 -8.74
C HIS A 808 6.87 -15.59 -9.77
N LYS A 809 6.11 -15.90 -10.82
CA LYS A 809 5.82 -14.96 -11.91
C LYS A 809 5.09 -13.72 -11.39
N ASP A 810 4.12 -13.91 -10.51
CA ASP A 810 3.31 -12.82 -9.97
C ASP A 810 4.10 -11.98 -8.98
N LEU A 811 4.92 -12.61 -8.12
CA LEU A 811 5.80 -11.93 -7.19
C LEU A 811 6.77 -11.04 -7.97
N VAL A 812 7.62 -11.57 -8.86
CA VAL A 812 8.70 -10.81 -9.56
C VAL A 812 8.25 -9.49 -10.21
N GLN A 813 7.00 -9.38 -10.63
CA GLN A 813 6.41 -8.14 -11.14
C GLN A 813 6.32 -6.99 -10.12
N TRP A 814 6.59 -7.22 -8.83
CA TRP A 814 6.53 -6.24 -7.73
C TRP A 814 7.91 -5.72 -7.31
N GLN A 815 8.99 -6.26 -7.87
CA GLN A 815 10.34 -5.76 -7.63
C GLN A 815 10.54 -4.40 -8.34
N GLN A 816 11.00 -3.40 -7.58
CA GLN A 816 11.33 -2.06 -8.05
C GLN A 816 12.74 -2.03 -8.69
N PRO A 817 13.07 -0.99 -9.48
CA PRO A 817 14.37 -0.87 -10.14
C PRO A 817 15.57 -0.83 -9.18
N ASP A 818 15.37 -0.40 -7.93
CA ASP A 818 16.41 -0.38 -6.88
C ASP A 818 16.66 -1.77 -6.23
N GLY A 819 15.89 -2.79 -6.64
CA GLY A 819 15.95 -4.16 -6.11
C GLY A 819 15.04 -4.40 -4.90
N GLY A 820 14.46 -3.34 -4.32
CA GLY A 820 13.46 -3.44 -3.28
C GLY A 820 12.14 -3.95 -3.82
N TRP A 821 11.32 -4.52 -2.95
CA TRP A 821 10.01 -5.02 -3.31
C TRP A 821 8.92 -4.08 -2.84
N LEU A 822 7.95 -3.80 -3.72
CA LEU A 822 6.80 -2.97 -3.39
C LEU A 822 5.87 -3.73 -2.44
N PRO A 823 5.72 -3.31 -1.17
CA PRO A 823 4.65 -3.87 -0.36
C PRO A 823 3.32 -3.31 -0.89
N GLU A 824 2.39 -4.16 -1.33
CA GLU A 824 1.04 -3.68 -1.74
C GLU A 824 0.37 -2.86 -0.61
N HIS A 825 0.73 -3.16 0.65
CA HIS A 825 0.20 -2.54 1.84
C HIS A 825 1.09 -1.39 2.34
N PRO A 826 0.55 -0.17 2.55
CA PRO A 826 1.35 1.02 2.88
C PRO A 826 2.07 0.94 4.23
N HIS A 827 1.56 0.14 5.18
CA HIS A 827 2.14 0.00 6.51
C HIS A 827 3.15 -1.14 6.63
N LEU A 828 3.30 -1.98 5.59
CA LEU A 828 4.28 -3.05 5.62
C LEU A 828 5.67 -2.48 5.27
N SER A 829 6.67 -2.82 6.08
CA SER A 829 8.05 -2.43 5.85
C SER A 829 8.53 -2.93 4.47
N PRO A 830 9.03 -2.05 3.57
CA PRO A 830 9.63 -2.47 2.30
C PRO A 830 10.84 -3.38 2.50
N THR A 831 11.65 -3.14 3.54
CA THR A 831 12.80 -3.99 3.88
C THR A 831 12.34 -5.38 4.31
N LEU A 832 11.35 -5.48 5.20
CA LEU A 832 10.79 -6.78 5.62
C LEU A 832 10.26 -7.56 4.43
N PHE A 833 9.41 -6.92 3.62
CA PHE A 833 8.79 -7.57 2.48
C PHE A 833 9.84 -8.03 1.47
N SER A 834 10.88 -7.23 1.23
CA SER A 834 12.00 -7.60 0.35
C SER A 834 12.79 -8.80 0.90
N ALA A 835 13.08 -8.82 2.20
CA ALA A 835 13.76 -9.94 2.85
C ALA A 835 12.90 -11.23 2.81
N GLN A 836 11.58 -11.11 3.02
CA GLN A 836 10.64 -12.22 2.89
C GLN A 836 10.58 -12.74 1.46
N ALA A 837 10.47 -11.84 0.47
CA ALA A 837 10.43 -12.20 -0.94
C ALA A 837 11.71 -12.92 -1.38
N LEU A 838 12.88 -12.38 -1.02
CA LEU A 838 14.17 -13.03 -1.29
C LEU A 838 14.25 -14.42 -0.65
N THR A 839 13.90 -14.53 0.63
CA THR A 839 13.90 -15.81 1.36
C THR A 839 12.98 -16.83 0.70
N ALA A 840 11.75 -16.43 0.38
CA ALA A 840 10.77 -17.30 -0.26
C ALA A 840 11.24 -17.78 -1.63
N LEU A 841 11.80 -16.88 -2.46
CA LEU A 841 12.33 -17.23 -3.79
C LEU A 841 13.50 -18.22 -3.70
N LEU A 842 14.41 -18.05 -2.73
CA LEU A 842 15.52 -18.96 -2.50
C LEU A 842 15.03 -20.34 -2.03
N ILE A 843 14.15 -20.39 -1.03
CA ILE A 843 13.59 -21.64 -0.49
C ILE A 843 12.86 -22.44 -1.59
N SER A 844 12.18 -21.73 -2.48
CA SER A 844 11.44 -22.31 -3.60
C SER A 844 12.27 -22.50 -4.88
N CYS A 845 13.61 -22.39 -4.78
CA CYS A 845 14.56 -22.63 -5.86
C CYS A 845 14.31 -21.81 -7.15
N TYR A 846 13.97 -20.52 -7.00
CA TYR A 846 13.83 -19.61 -8.14
C TYR A 846 15.18 -19.41 -8.87
N GLN A 847 15.14 -19.32 -10.21
CA GLN A 847 16.33 -19.51 -11.04
C GLN A 847 16.99 -18.22 -11.56
N ASP A 848 16.27 -17.09 -11.61
CA ASP A 848 16.82 -15.84 -12.15
C ASP A 848 17.67 -15.09 -11.11
N GLN A 849 18.99 -15.29 -11.19
CA GLN A 849 19.97 -14.69 -10.30
C GLN A 849 19.94 -13.16 -10.30
N SER A 850 19.60 -12.53 -11.43
CA SER A 850 19.58 -11.06 -11.51
C SER A 850 18.53 -10.45 -10.57
N VAL A 851 17.40 -11.13 -10.40
CA VAL A 851 16.34 -10.72 -9.45
C VAL A 851 16.83 -10.83 -8.02
N LEU A 852 17.49 -11.95 -7.69
CA LEU A 852 17.99 -12.23 -6.34
C LEU A 852 19.11 -11.25 -5.95
N GLU A 853 20.08 -11.03 -6.84
CA GLU A 853 21.20 -10.10 -6.65
C GLU A 853 20.72 -8.67 -6.41
N ARG A 854 19.78 -8.15 -7.20
CA ARG A 854 19.25 -6.79 -6.99
C ARG A 854 18.66 -6.61 -5.59
N THR A 855 17.88 -7.58 -5.11
CA THR A 855 17.32 -7.51 -3.76
C THR A 855 18.38 -7.64 -2.69
N PHE A 856 19.43 -8.44 -2.92
CA PHE A 856 20.59 -8.47 -2.04
C PHE A 856 21.24 -7.09 -1.90
N TYR A 857 21.54 -6.41 -3.01
CA TYR A 857 22.10 -5.05 -2.99
C TYR A 857 21.18 -4.04 -2.31
N TYR A 858 19.87 -4.18 -2.51
CA TYR A 858 18.88 -3.35 -1.81
C TYR A 858 18.97 -3.54 -0.28
N LEU A 859 19.00 -4.78 0.21
CA LEU A 859 19.11 -5.09 1.64
C LEU A 859 20.46 -4.65 2.20
N TYR A 860 21.54 -4.83 1.45
CA TYR A 860 22.87 -4.32 1.79
C TYR A 860 22.86 -2.82 2.05
N GLY A 861 22.21 -2.04 1.18
CA GLY A 861 22.02 -0.60 1.37
C GLY A 861 21.22 -0.23 2.64
N GLN A 862 20.56 -1.19 3.29
CA GLN A 862 19.79 -0.99 4.52
C GLN A 862 20.49 -1.44 5.79
N THR A 863 21.70 -1.99 5.67
CA THR A 863 22.45 -2.54 6.81
C THR A 863 23.36 -1.49 7.42
N VAL A 864 23.37 -1.38 8.75
CA VAL A 864 24.34 -0.58 9.47
C VAL A 864 25.65 -1.36 9.62
N LEU A 865 26.76 -0.80 9.15
CA LEU A 865 28.10 -1.40 9.24
C LEU A 865 29.05 -0.48 10.02
N SER A 866 29.96 -1.07 10.81
CA SER A 866 30.91 -0.31 11.65
C SER A 866 31.92 0.52 10.86
N SER A 867 32.11 0.24 9.57
CA SER A 867 32.92 1.04 8.65
C SER A 867 32.19 2.29 8.12
N ALA A 868 30.87 2.39 8.31
CA ALA A 868 30.11 3.58 7.93
C ALA A 868 30.13 4.61 9.07
N ASP A 869 30.77 5.76 8.83
CA ASP A 869 30.88 6.93 9.73
C ASP A 869 29.51 7.47 10.17
N THR A 870 28.84 6.75 11.06
CA THR A 870 27.57 7.12 11.66
C THR A 870 27.83 7.54 13.10
N ALA A 871 27.50 8.78 13.44
CA ALA A 871 27.53 9.28 14.82
C ALA A 871 26.39 8.68 15.65
N LEU A 872 26.37 7.35 15.77
CA LEU A 872 25.45 6.63 16.62
C LEU A 872 25.99 6.66 18.07
N PRO A 873 25.13 6.90 19.07
CA PRO A 873 25.50 6.82 20.49
C PRO A 873 26.17 5.50 20.87
N ASN A 874 25.74 4.39 20.25
CA ASN A 874 26.27 3.05 20.51
C ASN A 874 26.41 2.27 19.18
N PRO A 875 27.50 2.50 18.43
CA PRO A 875 27.67 1.91 17.10
C PRO A 875 27.79 0.39 17.17
N LEU A 876 28.31 -0.14 18.27
CA LEU A 876 28.34 -1.57 18.52
C LEU A 876 26.90 -2.12 18.57
N MET A 877 26.02 -1.56 19.39
CA MET A 877 24.64 -2.03 19.47
C MET A 877 23.84 -1.92 18.15
N ALA A 878 24.30 -1.08 17.21
CA ALA A 878 23.68 -0.89 15.91
C ALA A 878 24.26 -1.74 14.78
N GLU A 879 25.53 -2.17 14.87
CA GLU A 879 26.24 -2.91 13.83
C GLU A 879 25.50 -4.19 13.46
N GLY A 880 25.18 -4.35 12.17
CA GLY A 880 24.40 -5.45 11.62
C GLY A 880 22.88 -5.22 11.65
N GLY A 881 22.38 -4.09 12.16
CA GLY A 881 20.94 -3.83 12.15
C GLY A 881 20.42 -3.43 10.77
N LEU A 882 19.30 -4.02 10.34
CA LEU A 882 18.55 -3.62 9.15
C LEU A 882 17.52 -2.54 9.44
N TYR A 883 17.57 -1.43 8.70
CA TYR A 883 16.53 -0.41 8.77
C TYR A 883 15.18 -0.93 8.28
N SER A 884 14.11 -0.57 8.99
CA SER A 884 12.73 -0.85 8.60
C SER A 884 12.38 -0.35 7.18
N GLY A 885 13.06 0.69 6.68
CA GLY A 885 12.61 1.41 5.48
C GLY A 885 11.41 2.32 5.72
N LEU A 886 10.98 2.42 6.98
CA LEU A 886 10.07 3.44 7.46
C LEU A 886 10.86 4.59 8.09
N LEU A 887 10.22 5.74 8.23
CA LEU A 887 10.85 6.98 8.69
C LEU A 887 11.14 6.99 10.19
N ASP A 888 10.92 5.89 10.88
CA ASP A 888 11.17 5.74 12.32
C ASP A 888 12.65 5.48 12.65
N GLY A 889 13.49 5.25 11.63
CA GLY A 889 14.93 5.04 11.79
C GLY A 889 15.27 3.83 12.67
N GLN A 890 14.32 2.90 12.83
CA GLN A 890 14.48 1.73 13.68
C GLN A 890 15.26 0.64 12.96
N LEU A 891 16.19 0.04 13.70
CA LEU A 891 16.86 -1.19 13.30
C LEU A 891 16.03 -2.36 13.81
N MET A 892 15.47 -3.13 12.88
CA MET A 892 14.47 -4.15 13.19
C MET A 892 15.16 -5.49 13.40
N THR A 893 14.99 -6.07 14.59
CA THR A 893 15.63 -7.34 14.95
C THR A 893 15.14 -8.47 14.07
N ILE A 894 13.82 -8.52 13.85
CA ILE A 894 13.20 -9.55 12.99
C ILE A 894 13.66 -9.47 11.53
N HIS A 895 13.96 -8.28 11.00
CA HIS A 895 14.45 -8.14 9.62
C HIS A 895 15.88 -8.69 9.53
N SER A 896 16.72 -8.32 10.50
CA SER A 896 18.12 -8.75 10.58
C SER A 896 18.23 -10.26 10.77
N ALA A 897 17.36 -10.84 11.61
CA ALA A 897 17.26 -12.29 11.77
C ALA A 897 16.78 -13.00 10.50
N LEU A 898 15.84 -12.42 9.75
CA LEU A 898 15.40 -12.98 8.47
C LEU A 898 16.51 -12.93 7.42
N ALA A 899 17.32 -11.86 7.39
CA ALA A 899 18.49 -11.79 6.51
C ALA A 899 19.51 -12.89 6.81
N LEU A 900 19.65 -13.36 8.06
CA LEU A 900 20.48 -14.54 8.37
C LEU A 900 19.97 -15.83 7.74
N ARG A 901 18.65 -15.96 7.54
CA ARG A 901 18.00 -17.16 7.01
C ARG A 901 18.27 -17.37 5.52
N THR A 902 18.55 -16.31 4.76
CA THR A 902 18.86 -16.43 3.33
C THR A 902 20.27 -17.02 3.16
N GLN A 903 20.40 -18.33 2.94
CA GLN A 903 21.70 -19.00 2.70
C GLN A 903 22.54 -18.38 1.56
N ALA A 904 21.90 -17.60 0.69
CA ALA A 904 22.53 -16.91 -0.45
C ALA A 904 23.65 -15.93 -0.09
N TRP A 905 23.80 -15.47 1.16
CA TRP A 905 24.99 -14.65 1.51
C TRP A 905 26.29 -15.42 1.26
N VAL A 906 26.32 -16.73 1.52
CA VAL A 906 27.55 -17.53 1.35
C VAL A 906 27.84 -17.87 -0.12
N GLU A 907 26.82 -18.06 -0.95
CA GLU A 907 26.98 -18.37 -2.38
C GLU A 907 27.16 -17.12 -3.26
N LEU A 908 26.69 -15.94 -2.81
CA LEU A 908 26.88 -14.66 -3.50
C LEU A 908 28.12 -13.89 -3.00
N GLU A 909 28.58 -14.13 -1.76
CA GLU A 909 29.87 -13.63 -1.26
C GLU A 909 31.08 -14.41 -1.84
N ALA A 910 30.88 -15.67 -2.26
CA ALA A 910 31.88 -16.55 -2.88
C ALA A 910 31.91 -16.39 -4.40
#